data_AF-A0A518BQJ4-F1
#
_entry.id   AF-A0A518BQJ4-F1
#
_cell.length_a   1.000
_cell.length_b   1.000
_cell.length_c   1.000
_cell.angle_alpha   90.00
_cell.angle_beta   90.00
_cell.angle_gamma   90.00
#
_symmetry.space_group_name_H-M   'P 1'
#
loop_
_entity.id
_entity.type
_entity.pdbx_description
1 polymer ?
#
loop_
_entity_poly.entity_id
_entity_poly.type
_entity_poly.pdbx_seq_one_letter_code
_entity_poly.pdbx_strand_id
1 'polypeptide(L)'
;MDRSTVIAALAIFVAGLLGGGLPLVRSWSPRALHSLVAVSAGAFLGSVLHVLADLVMAGGEGLDHAGHGHAGHAHASHGHAHGAGSFDDVGLWIGFVAGFLLPLLLRYTAPGRRLAAAHRGDPHALAWRVAFVGLAAHATLAGVGLAPLMGEAGSDLPWGLLGALLGHKAVEVFSLATLMRLAKVPTARAIALVALFSLFTPGAFLLAREAWLTSLGSASWAAGIAGGTFLYVGLIDLLPEAFHEADNRLRAAALLLFGAVLGVLLPGGDLSGLAQVPGLAWGVFVEMAPYLLFGFLVAGVISEFLDPKRLERWLAGEGTGSVAWASVLGAPLPLCSCSVVPVAATLRKAGAGRGATSAFLIATPETGVDSIAATYGLLGGPMALVRPVAAVGSALVTGQIVALFARREDRAGLAQAAPGSGPATPVTQVEVGGCCHPEPEPEPEPPAASCCHAEPAESAPSDGHDHGSHSEPRSRLGRILRHGYVDMVDDLAWSLVLGVVASGVLGALIPAEFFADPLLRGPLGYLVMLAIGLPIYVCASASTPVAAMMIAKGLSPGAALVFLLASPATNLGSLLVVRQLLGSRPLLVHLAVLSIVTLLFGAGLDLLFGQLGISIVPQIATAEHLLPHSVHMVAAPILALLLVAAAWRALVPRRSASAVVVGS
;
A
#
# COMPACT_ATOMS: atom_id res chain seq x y z
N MET A 1 23.65 35.83 -12.75
CA MET A 1 22.22 35.51 -12.54
C MET A 1 21.35 36.70 -12.88
N ASP A 2 20.24 36.48 -13.60
CA ASP A 2 19.24 37.52 -13.90
C ASP A 2 18.36 37.85 -12.67
N ARG A 3 17.65 38.99 -12.73
CA ARG A 3 16.80 39.48 -11.63
C ARG A 3 15.58 38.59 -11.39
N SER A 4 14.99 38.03 -12.45
CA SER A 4 13.82 37.15 -12.39
C SER A 4 14.09 35.87 -11.59
N THR A 5 15.27 35.27 -11.76
CA THR A 5 15.69 34.06 -11.03
C THR A 5 15.84 34.31 -9.54
N VAL A 6 16.47 35.43 -9.18
CA VAL A 6 16.63 35.80 -7.77
C VAL A 6 15.28 36.04 -7.12
N ILE A 7 14.35 36.70 -7.82
CA ILE A 7 12.98 36.92 -7.35
C ILE A 7 12.24 35.60 -7.16
N ALA A 8 12.32 34.68 -8.12
CA ALA A 8 11.69 33.36 -8.02
C ALA A 8 12.25 32.54 -6.83
N ALA A 9 13.58 32.47 -6.70
CA ALA A 9 14.23 31.79 -5.60
C ALA A 9 13.81 32.36 -4.23
N LEU A 10 13.76 33.69 -4.12
CA LEU A 10 13.30 34.37 -2.89
C LEU A 10 11.83 34.08 -2.61
N ALA A 11 10.96 34.12 -3.64
CA ALA A 11 9.55 33.81 -3.49
C ALA A 11 9.33 32.37 -2.99
N ILE A 12 10.06 31.39 -3.56
CA ILE A 12 10.00 29.98 -3.13
C ILE A 12 10.45 29.84 -1.68
N PHE A 13 11.54 30.51 -1.28
CA PHE A 13 12.01 30.52 0.10
C PHE A 13 10.96 31.08 1.06
N VAL A 14 10.37 32.24 0.73
CA VAL A 14 9.36 32.90 1.55
C VAL A 14 8.09 32.04 1.65
N ALA A 15 7.63 31.44 0.55
CA ALA A 15 6.49 30.53 0.56
C ALA A 15 6.72 29.33 1.48
N GLY A 16 7.94 28.77 1.50
CA GLY A 16 8.33 27.73 2.45
C GLY A 16 8.20 28.18 3.90
N LEU A 17 8.76 29.35 4.25
CA LEU A 17 8.64 29.90 5.60
C LEU A 17 7.18 30.14 6.02
N LEU A 18 6.36 30.69 5.12
CA LEU A 18 4.95 30.94 5.36
C LEU A 18 4.16 29.63 5.56
N GLY A 19 4.46 28.59 4.78
CA GLY A 19 3.85 27.27 4.91
C GLY A 19 4.08 26.63 6.29
N GLY A 20 5.27 26.83 6.87
CA GLY A 20 5.58 26.38 8.23
C GLY A 20 4.94 27.23 9.35
N GLY A 21 4.39 28.41 9.04
CA GLY A 21 3.90 29.34 10.06
C GLY A 21 2.72 28.80 10.86
N LEU A 22 1.65 28.35 10.19
CA LEU A 22 0.40 27.94 10.84
C LEU A 22 0.58 26.79 11.86
N PRO A 23 1.32 25.70 11.55
CA PRO A 23 1.58 24.63 12.53
C PRO A 23 2.48 25.06 13.69
N LEU A 24 3.44 25.97 13.46
CA LEU A 24 4.47 26.32 14.45
C LEU A 24 4.06 27.46 15.39
N VAL A 25 3.26 28.42 14.93
CA VAL A 25 2.90 29.63 15.69
C VAL A 25 1.74 29.39 16.65
N ARG A 26 0.83 28.45 16.33
CA ARG A 26 -0.36 28.16 17.14
C ARG A 26 -0.18 26.89 17.97
N SER A 27 -0.82 26.83 19.14
CA SER A 27 -0.98 25.57 19.88
C SER A 27 -2.11 24.74 19.28
N TRP A 28 -1.82 23.47 19.02
CA TRP A 28 -2.76 22.54 18.42
C TRP A 28 -2.93 21.32 19.32
N SER A 29 -4.13 20.76 19.36
CA SER A 29 -4.34 19.44 19.94
C SER A 29 -3.77 18.36 19.00
N PRO A 30 -3.37 17.18 19.52
CA PRO A 30 -2.92 16.06 18.68
C PRO A 30 -3.90 15.71 17.55
N ARG A 31 -5.21 15.63 17.89
CA ARG A 31 -6.31 15.40 16.92
C ARG A 31 -6.32 16.42 15.78
N ALA A 32 -6.09 17.69 16.10
CA ALA A 32 -6.06 18.74 15.10
C ALA A 32 -4.82 18.62 14.21
N LEU A 33 -3.66 18.28 14.77
CA LEU A 33 -2.45 18.04 13.98
C LEU A 33 -2.62 16.84 13.02
N HIS A 34 -3.20 15.72 13.46
CA HIS A 34 -3.53 14.61 12.56
C HIS A 34 -4.49 15.03 11.43
N SER A 35 -5.46 15.90 11.74
CA SER A 35 -6.34 16.49 10.72
C SER A 35 -5.58 17.34 9.70
N LEU A 36 -4.59 18.12 10.14
CA LEU A 36 -3.73 18.90 9.24
C LEU A 36 -2.85 17.98 8.38
N VAL A 37 -2.31 16.90 8.94
CA VAL A 37 -1.58 15.87 8.18
C VAL A 37 -2.49 15.22 7.13
N ALA A 38 -3.75 14.92 7.45
CA ALA A 38 -4.69 14.34 6.49
C ALA A 38 -4.91 15.25 5.27
N VAL A 39 -5.14 16.56 5.50
CA VAL A 39 -5.28 17.55 4.43
C VAL A 39 -4.01 17.63 3.58
N SER A 40 -2.84 17.67 4.22
CA SER A 40 -1.59 17.82 3.50
C SER A 40 -1.19 16.55 2.74
N ALA A 41 -1.40 15.36 3.32
CA ALA A 41 -1.25 14.07 2.64
C ALA A 41 -2.15 13.99 1.40
N GLY A 42 -3.41 14.45 1.53
CA GLY A 42 -4.32 14.59 0.42
C GLY A 42 -3.76 15.48 -0.68
N ALA A 43 -3.32 16.69 -0.33
CA ALA A 43 -2.78 17.65 -1.29
C ALA A 43 -1.54 17.12 -2.04
N PHE A 44 -0.69 16.36 -1.37
CA PHE A 44 0.42 15.64 -2.01
C PHE A 44 -0.09 14.61 -3.03
N LEU A 45 -1.03 13.73 -2.64
CA LEU A 45 -1.53 12.69 -3.54
C LEU A 45 -2.30 13.27 -4.73
N GLY A 46 -3.04 14.36 -4.51
CA GLY A 46 -3.74 15.08 -5.58
C GLY A 46 -2.78 15.75 -6.57
N SER A 47 -1.71 16.38 -6.09
CA SER A 47 -0.74 17.03 -6.97
C SER A 47 0.08 16.02 -7.78
N VAL A 48 0.39 14.83 -7.24
CA VAL A 48 1.03 13.76 -8.02
C VAL A 48 0.19 13.36 -9.21
N LEU A 49 -1.12 13.17 -9.04
CA LEU A 49 -2.00 12.72 -10.11
C LEU A 49 -2.06 13.73 -11.27
N HIS A 50 -2.12 15.02 -10.95
CA HIS A 50 -2.15 16.09 -11.95
C HIS A 50 -0.79 16.29 -12.62
N VAL A 51 0.28 16.44 -11.84
CA VAL A 51 1.62 16.73 -12.36
C VAL A 51 2.21 15.56 -13.13
N LEU A 52 1.97 14.32 -12.71
CA LEU A 52 2.43 13.13 -13.44
C LEU A 52 1.70 13.01 -14.79
N ALA A 53 0.39 13.31 -14.83
CA ALA A 53 -0.35 13.33 -16.09
C ALA A 53 0.22 14.40 -17.04
N ASP A 54 0.46 15.62 -16.55
CA ASP A 54 0.99 16.70 -17.38
C ASP A 54 2.43 16.45 -17.86
N LEU A 55 3.30 15.91 -17.00
CA LEU A 55 4.68 15.57 -17.38
C LEU A 55 4.75 14.47 -18.45
N VAL A 56 3.86 13.48 -18.39
CA VAL A 56 3.79 12.40 -19.38
C VAL A 56 3.22 12.91 -20.71
N MET A 57 2.22 13.80 -20.66
CA MET A 57 1.68 14.43 -21.86
C MET A 57 2.69 15.40 -22.51
N ALA A 58 3.45 16.13 -21.69
CA ALA A 58 4.49 17.05 -22.17
C ALA A 58 5.74 16.34 -22.71
N GLY A 59 6.03 15.10 -22.30
CA GLY A 59 7.10 14.28 -22.89
C GLY A 59 6.77 13.77 -24.30
N GLY A 60 5.48 13.69 -24.65
CA GLY A 60 5.02 13.25 -25.98
C GLY A 60 5.11 14.32 -27.07
N GLU A 61 5.07 15.59 -26.69
CA GLU A 61 5.39 16.71 -27.56
C GLU A 61 6.83 17.11 -27.26
N GLY A 62 7.77 16.68 -28.10
CA GLY A 62 9.17 17.07 -27.95
C GLY A 62 9.29 18.57 -27.64
N LEU A 63 10.22 18.89 -26.73
CA LEU A 63 10.65 20.23 -26.32
C LEU A 63 11.24 21.05 -27.49
N ASP A 64 10.63 21.02 -28.67
CA ASP A 64 11.08 21.68 -29.88
C ASP A 64 10.09 22.73 -30.39
N HIS A 65 8.79 22.70 -30.03
CA HIS A 65 7.81 23.66 -30.58
C HIS A 65 6.75 24.17 -29.58
N ALA A 66 7.14 24.99 -28.61
CA ALA A 66 6.21 25.90 -27.91
C ALA A 66 6.58 27.37 -28.14
N GLY A 67 6.74 27.70 -29.42
CA GLY A 67 7.07 29.03 -29.92
C GLY A 67 5.97 29.68 -30.73
N HIS A 68 4.68 29.33 -30.58
CA HIS A 68 3.60 30.12 -31.20
C HIS A 68 2.34 30.13 -30.34
N GLY A 69 1.93 31.33 -29.93
CA GLY A 69 0.71 31.56 -29.16
C GLY A 69 -0.54 31.22 -29.99
N HIS A 70 -1.47 30.50 -29.37
CA HIS A 70 -2.78 30.24 -29.97
C HIS A 70 -3.87 31.07 -29.32
N ALA A 71 -4.37 32.03 -30.09
CA ALA A 71 -5.80 32.33 -30.14
C ALA A 71 -6.48 31.36 -31.12
N GLY A 72 -7.63 30.80 -30.72
CA GLY A 72 -8.73 30.45 -31.62
C GLY A 72 -8.76 29.07 -32.32
N HIS A 73 -9.71 28.24 -31.89
CA HIS A 73 -10.57 27.31 -32.65
C HIS A 73 -9.99 26.14 -33.51
N ALA A 74 -10.36 24.93 -33.08
CA ALA A 74 -10.88 23.76 -33.82
C ALA A 74 -10.34 23.40 -35.22
N HIS A 75 -9.73 22.22 -35.35
CA HIS A 75 -10.14 21.19 -36.33
C HIS A 75 -9.45 19.84 -36.05
N ALA A 76 -10.22 18.76 -36.17
CA ALA A 76 -9.75 17.37 -36.15
C ALA A 76 -8.97 17.02 -37.43
N SER A 77 -7.85 16.31 -37.30
CA SER A 77 -7.35 15.42 -38.35
C SER A 77 -6.47 14.31 -37.76
N HIS A 78 -6.72 13.08 -38.21
CA HIS A 78 -5.95 11.88 -37.91
C HIS A 78 -4.53 11.98 -38.48
N GLY A 79 -3.53 11.68 -37.67
CA GLY A 79 -2.15 11.43 -38.09
C GLY A 79 -1.51 10.39 -37.17
N HIS A 80 -1.32 9.18 -37.68
CA HIS A 80 -0.54 8.13 -37.03
C HIS A 80 0.96 8.40 -37.14
N ALA A 81 1.67 8.06 -36.06
CA ALA A 81 3.00 7.46 -36.02
C ALA A 81 4.25 8.37 -35.77
N HIS A 82 4.88 8.05 -34.63
CA HIS A 82 6.32 8.03 -34.33
C HIS A 82 7.04 9.28 -33.77
N GLY A 83 7.22 9.20 -32.44
CA GLY A 83 8.34 9.75 -31.68
C GLY A 83 8.50 9.00 -30.35
N ALA A 84 8.48 7.66 -30.36
CA ALA A 84 8.70 6.88 -29.15
C ALA A 84 10.19 6.82 -28.80
N GLY A 85 10.56 7.31 -27.60
CA GLY A 85 11.85 7.02 -26.98
C GLY A 85 12.92 8.09 -27.16
N SER A 86 12.67 9.32 -26.70
CA SER A 86 13.78 10.17 -26.30
C SER A 86 14.46 9.56 -25.06
N PHE A 87 15.78 9.76 -24.87
CA PHE A 87 16.46 9.33 -23.64
C PHE A 87 15.85 10.00 -22.39
N ASP A 88 15.17 11.13 -22.57
CA ASP A 88 14.54 11.91 -21.51
C ASP A 88 13.28 11.21 -20.95
N ASP A 89 12.45 10.60 -21.79
CA ASP A 89 11.25 9.88 -21.32
C ASP A 89 11.60 8.64 -20.48
N VAL A 90 12.68 7.94 -20.86
CA VAL A 90 13.21 6.80 -20.10
C VAL A 90 13.81 7.27 -18.78
N GLY A 91 14.53 8.39 -18.79
CA GLY A 91 15.12 9.01 -17.61
C GLY A 91 14.06 9.35 -16.56
N LEU A 92 12.93 9.91 -16.97
CA LEU A 92 11.81 10.28 -16.10
C LEU A 92 11.29 9.08 -15.29
N TRP A 93 10.94 7.98 -15.97
CA TRP A 93 10.35 6.81 -15.31
C TRP A 93 11.35 6.02 -14.47
N ILE A 94 12.60 5.88 -14.92
CA ILE A 94 13.68 5.29 -14.10
C ILE A 94 13.88 6.12 -12.84
N GLY A 95 13.91 7.45 -12.99
CA GLY A 95 13.97 8.39 -11.89
C GLY A 95 12.80 8.19 -10.93
N PHE A 96 11.57 8.09 -11.44
CA PHE A 96 10.37 7.89 -10.63
C PHE A 96 10.43 6.62 -9.78
N VAL A 97 10.76 5.48 -10.39
CA VAL A 97 10.90 4.21 -9.67
C VAL A 97 12.03 4.31 -8.63
N ALA A 98 13.17 4.90 -8.98
CA ALA A 98 14.30 5.07 -8.06
C ALA A 98 13.93 5.98 -6.87
N GLY A 99 13.26 7.10 -7.13
CA GLY A 99 12.78 8.02 -6.10
C GLY A 99 11.78 7.39 -5.15
N PHE A 100 10.93 6.48 -5.64
CA PHE A 100 9.99 5.76 -4.80
C PHE A 100 10.66 4.66 -3.97
N LEU A 101 11.48 3.81 -4.59
CA LEU A 101 12.06 2.62 -3.96
C LEU A 101 13.27 2.91 -3.06
N LEU A 102 14.09 3.91 -3.38
CA LEU A 102 15.32 4.16 -2.62
C LEU A 102 15.04 4.57 -1.16
N PRO A 103 14.12 5.51 -0.86
CA PRO A 103 13.74 5.82 0.53
C PRO A 103 13.15 4.62 1.27
N LEU A 104 12.36 3.80 0.57
CA LEU A 104 11.78 2.57 1.12
C LEU A 104 12.88 1.59 1.54
N LEU A 105 13.83 1.30 0.65
CA LEU A 105 14.95 0.39 0.91
C LEU A 105 15.83 0.90 2.06
N LEU A 106 16.04 2.22 2.16
CA LEU A 106 16.82 2.83 3.24
C LEU A 106 16.26 2.52 4.63
N ARG A 107 14.93 2.42 4.80
CA ARG A 107 14.32 1.98 6.07
C ARG A 107 14.73 0.57 6.50
N TYR A 108 15.03 -0.29 5.53
CA TYR A 108 15.42 -1.68 5.76
C TYR A 108 16.95 -1.89 5.87
N THR A 109 17.77 -0.86 5.63
CA THR A 109 19.23 -0.91 5.84
C THR A 109 19.60 -0.93 7.33
N ALA A 110 20.84 -1.34 7.67
CA ALA A 110 21.30 -1.36 9.06
C ALA A 110 21.20 0.02 9.78
N PRO A 111 21.56 1.16 9.15
CA PRO A 111 21.29 2.49 9.71
C PRO A 111 19.81 2.76 9.95
N GLY A 112 18.94 2.45 8.98
CA GLY A 112 17.49 2.60 9.12
C GLY A 112 16.92 1.78 10.28
N ARG A 113 17.39 0.53 10.43
CA ARG A 113 17.03 -0.34 11.55
C ARG A 113 17.48 0.20 12.90
N ARG A 114 18.68 0.78 12.99
CA ARG A 114 19.18 1.40 14.22
C ARG A 114 18.36 2.63 14.59
N LEU A 115 18.01 3.46 13.61
CA LEU A 115 17.16 4.63 13.82
C LEU A 115 15.76 4.22 14.29
N ALA A 116 15.14 3.24 13.63
CA ALA A 116 13.84 2.72 14.05
C ALA A 116 13.90 2.06 15.44
N ALA A 117 15.01 1.39 15.78
CA ALA A 117 15.23 0.81 17.10
C ALA A 117 15.35 1.88 18.20
N ALA A 118 16.05 2.98 17.92
CA ALA A 118 16.24 4.08 18.86
C ALA A 118 14.93 4.81 19.21
N HIS A 119 13.91 4.73 18.34
CA HIS A 119 12.63 5.43 18.49
C HIS A 119 11.42 4.47 18.59
N ARG A 120 11.61 3.22 19.03
CA ARG A 120 10.50 2.23 19.13
C ARG A 120 9.32 2.67 20.00
N GLY A 121 9.50 3.66 20.89
CA GLY A 121 8.47 4.18 21.78
C GLY A 121 7.79 5.48 21.33
N ASP A 122 8.25 6.10 20.24
CA ASP A 122 7.70 7.36 19.73
C ASP A 122 7.61 7.31 18.19
N PRO A 123 6.48 6.84 17.63
CA PRO A 123 6.30 6.71 16.19
C PRO A 123 6.41 8.06 15.45
N HIS A 124 5.96 9.15 16.07
CA HIS A 124 6.02 10.49 15.49
C HIS A 124 7.48 10.97 15.37
N ALA A 125 8.33 10.69 16.37
CA ALA A 125 9.75 11.04 16.36
C ALA A 125 10.52 10.39 15.20
N LEU A 126 10.17 9.15 14.83
CA LEU A 126 10.72 8.49 13.64
C LEU A 126 10.15 9.10 12.36
N ALA A 127 8.83 9.32 12.32
CA ALA A 127 8.12 9.82 11.14
C ALA A 127 8.67 11.16 10.64
N TRP A 128 8.82 12.18 11.51
CA TRP A 128 9.29 13.49 11.05
C TRP A 128 10.74 13.47 10.56
N ARG A 129 11.61 12.63 11.14
CA ARG A 129 13.03 12.54 10.73
C ARG A 129 13.17 11.90 9.37
N VAL A 130 12.42 10.82 9.13
CA VAL A 130 12.42 10.15 7.82
C VAL A 130 11.79 11.07 6.78
N ALA A 131 10.66 11.70 7.11
CA ALA A 131 10.01 12.68 6.24
C ALA A 131 10.94 13.85 5.92
N PHE A 132 11.67 14.41 6.90
CA PHE A 132 12.64 15.50 6.66
C PHE A 132 13.69 15.10 5.62
N VAL A 133 14.27 13.91 5.72
CA VAL A 133 15.30 13.44 4.77
C VAL A 133 14.69 13.19 3.39
N GLY A 134 13.54 12.50 3.31
CA GLY A 134 12.87 12.23 2.05
C GLY A 134 12.41 13.50 1.34
N LEU A 135 11.75 14.41 2.06
CA LEU A 135 11.32 15.71 1.56
C LEU A 135 12.51 16.60 1.19
N ALA A 136 13.63 16.54 1.90
CA ALA A 136 14.81 17.34 1.54
C ALA A 136 15.39 16.87 0.22
N ALA A 137 15.47 15.55 0.00
CA ALA A 137 15.88 14.97 -1.28
C ALA A 137 14.91 15.38 -2.42
N HIS A 138 13.59 15.28 -2.20
CA HIS A 138 12.59 15.77 -3.14
C HIS A 138 12.78 17.27 -3.44
N ALA A 139 12.88 18.11 -2.42
CA ALA A 139 13.02 19.55 -2.53
C ALA A 139 14.27 19.96 -3.32
N THR A 140 15.40 19.27 -3.11
CA THR A 140 16.63 19.47 -3.89
C THR A 140 16.41 19.13 -5.36
N LEU A 141 15.87 17.94 -5.65
CA LEU A 141 15.69 17.47 -7.01
C LEU A 141 14.63 18.28 -7.78
N ALA A 142 13.57 18.71 -7.10
CA ALA A 142 12.61 19.65 -7.64
C ALA A 142 13.26 21.00 -7.99
N GLY A 143 14.18 21.49 -7.14
CA GLY A 143 14.97 22.69 -7.43
C GLY A 143 15.87 22.51 -8.66
N VAL A 144 16.55 21.37 -8.80
CA VAL A 144 17.35 21.04 -9.98
C VAL A 144 16.49 20.99 -11.25
N GLY A 145 15.33 20.32 -11.19
CA GLY A 145 14.40 20.19 -12.31
C GLY A 145 13.75 21.52 -12.73
N LEU A 146 13.66 22.50 -11.83
CA LEU A 146 13.12 23.83 -12.14
C LEU A 146 14.06 24.71 -12.98
N ALA A 147 15.38 24.50 -12.86
CA ALA A 147 16.38 25.31 -13.53
C ALA A 147 16.21 25.44 -15.06
N PRO A 148 15.98 24.34 -15.82
CA PRO A 148 15.73 24.42 -17.26
C PRO A 148 14.37 25.09 -17.58
N LEU A 149 13.30 24.76 -16.83
CA LEU A 149 11.94 25.29 -17.06
C LEU A 149 11.85 26.82 -16.94
N MET A 150 12.64 27.41 -16.04
CA MET A 150 12.70 28.88 -15.88
C MET A 150 13.79 29.54 -16.74
N GLY A 151 14.65 28.77 -17.39
CA GLY A 151 15.71 29.27 -18.27
C GLY A 151 15.24 29.55 -19.70
N GLU A 152 14.28 28.78 -20.19
CA GLU A 152 13.73 28.90 -21.55
C GLU A 152 12.64 29.99 -21.69
N ALA A 153 12.06 30.44 -20.58
CA ALA A 153 10.94 31.39 -20.55
C ALA A 153 11.30 32.86 -20.90
N GLY A 154 12.55 33.17 -21.26
CA GLY A 154 12.98 34.56 -21.53
C GLY A 154 12.97 35.46 -20.28
N SER A 155 12.76 36.77 -20.45
CA SER A 155 12.72 37.75 -19.35
C SER A 155 11.42 37.74 -18.54
N ASP A 156 10.40 37.01 -19.00
CA ASP A 156 9.06 37.02 -18.41
C ASP A 156 8.86 35.79 -17.53
N LEU A 157 8.49 36.03 -16.27
CA LEU A 157 8.28 34.99 -15.29
C LEU A 157 6.96 34.26 -15.61
N PRO A 158 6.93 32.93 -15.80
CA PRO A 158 5.69 32.18 -15.98
C PRO A 158 4.91 32.14 -14.65
N TRP A 159 4.13 33.19 -14.39
CA TRP A 159 3.45 33.40 -13.09
C TRP A 159 2.51 32.26 -12.68
N GLY A 160 1.92 31.56 -13.65
CA GLY A 160 1.11 30.36 -13.39
C GLY A 160 1.95 29.22 -12.80
N LEU A 161 3.06 28.87 -13.45
CA LEU A 161 4.00 27.84 -12.98
C LEU A 161 4.62 28.23 -11.62
N LEU A 162 5.00 29.49 -11.45
CA LEU A 162 5.53 29.97 -10.17
C LEU A 162 4.46 29.87 -9.08
N GLY A 163 3.22 30.32 -9.33
CA GLY A 163 2.12 30.23 -8.37
C GLY A 163 1.85 28.80 -7.90
N ALA A 164 1.78 27.85 -8.86
CA ALA A 164 1.68 26.43 -8.59
C ALA A 164 2.81 25.93 -7.68
N LEU A 165 4.05 26.30 -8.00
CA LEU A 165 5.24 25.92 -7.24
C LEU A 165 5.23 26.52 -5.82
N LEU A 166 4.81 27.77 -5.65
CA LEU A 166 4.71 28.40 -4.33
C LEU A 166 3.67 27.69 -3.46
N GLY A 167 2.51 27.33 -4.05
CA GLY A 167 1.47 26.55 -3.37
C GLY A 167 1.98 25.18 -2.93
N HIS A 168 2.61 24.44 -3.85
CA HIS A 168 3.25 23.15 -3.57
C HIS A 168 4.29 23.26 -2.45
N LYS A 169 5.17 24.27 -2.52
CA LYS A 169 6.21 24.48 -1.50
C LYS A 169 5.62 24.80 -0.14
N ALA A 170 4.56 25.61 -0.08
CA ALA A 170 3.88 25.91 1.17
C ALA A 170 3.28 24.65 1.80
N VAL A 171 2.60 23.80 1.02
CA VAL A 171 2.02 22.52 1.49
C VAL A 171 3.10 21.54 1.96
N GLU A 172 4.25 21.51 1.28
CA GLU A 172 5.39 20.68 1.64
C GLU A 172 5.92 21.02 3.04
N VAL A 173 6.21 22.31 3.27
CA VAL A 173 6.75 22.77 4.56
C VAL A 173 5.69 22.70 5.66
N PHE A 174 4.43 22.96 5.32
CA PHE A 174 3.30 22.79 6.23
C PHE A 174 3.21 21.36 6.78
N SER A 175 3.37 20.36 5.91
CA SER A 175 3.38 18.94 6.30
C SER A 175 4.51 18.62 7.27
N LEU A 176 5.73 19.03 6.93
CA LEU A 176 6.92 18.79 7.76
C LEU A 176 6.82 19.48 9.12
N ALA A 177 6.35 20.73 9.15
CA ALA A 177 6.13 21.47 10.38
C ALA A 177 5.08 20.78 11.28
N THR A 178 4.01 20.24 10.69
CA THR A 178 2.96 19.51 11.40
C THR A 178 3.49 18.22 12.04
N LEU A 179 4.29 17.43 11.30
CA LEU A 179 4.95 16.24 11.84
C LEU A 179 5.90 16.56 12.99
N MET A 180 6.68 17.63 12.89
CA MET A 180 7.57 18.07 13.98
C MET A 180 6.78 18.46 15.24
N ARG A 181 5.57 19.02 15.10
CA ARG A 181 4.69 19.34 16.23
C ARG A 181 4.08 18.09 16.85
N LEU A 182 3.67 17.10 16.04
CA LEU A 182 3.23 15.79 16.54
C LEU A 182 4.34 15.10 17.35
N ALA A 183 5.57 15.17 16.86
CA ALA A 183 6.76 14.66 17.52
C ALA A 183 7.29 15.55 18.66
N LYS A 184 6.54 16.60 19.05
CA LYS A 184 6.88 17.52 20.15
C LYS A 184 8.28 18.15 20.03
N VAL A 185 8.75 18.39 18.81
CA VAL A 185 10.02 19.09 18.57
C VAL A 185 9.91 20.53 19.12
N PRO A 186 10.90 21.02 19.89
CA PRO A 186 10.88 22.38 20.42
C PRO A 186 10.69 23.42 19.32
N THR A 187 9.80 24.39 19.52
CA THR A 187 9.41 25.36 18.48
C THR A 187 10.61 26.08 17.85
N ALA A 188 11.58 26.53 18.66
CA ALA A 188 12.78 27.19 18.14
C ALA A 188 13.58 26.28 17.19
N ARG A 189 13.72 25.00 17.52
CA ARG A 189 14.38 24.00 16.68
C ARG A 189 13.56 23.73 15.41
N ALA A 190 12.24 23.62 15.53
CA ALA A 190 11.36 23.40 14.39
C ALA A 190 11.40 24.58 13.40
N ILE A 191 11.42 25.83 13.89
CA ILE A 191 11.59 27.04 13.06
C ILE A 191 12.94 27.00 12.33
N ALA A 192 14.04 26.71 13.03
CA ALA A 192 15.36 26.62 12.42
C ALA A 192 15.42 25.53 11.33
N LEU A 193 14.81 24.37 11.59
CA LEU A 193 14.73 23.28 10.62
C LEU A 193 13.83 23.64 9.43
N VAL A 194 12.72 24.34 9.63
CA VAL A 194 11.86 24.85 8.54
C VAL A 194 12.61 25.87 7.68
N ALA A 195 13.37 26.78 8.31
CA ALA A 195 14.17 27.76 7.58
C ALA A 195 15.25 27.08 6.74
N LEU A 196 15.97 26.12 7.32
CA LEU A 196 16.94 25.30 6.60
C LEU A 196 16.27 24.52 5.45
N PHE A 197 15.14 23.88 5.73
CA PHE A 197 14.39 23.11 4.75
C PHE A 197 13.91 23.96 3.56
N SER A 198 13.48 25.19 3.84
CA SER A 198 13.01 26.14 2.82
C SER A 198 14.13 26.59 1.87
N LEU A 199 15.41 26.38 2.22
CA LEU A 199 16.55 26.68 1.35
C LEU A 199 16.84 25.60 0.32
N PHE A 200 16.39 24.35 0.50
CA PHE A 200 16.79 23.24 -0.39
C PHE A 200 16.35 23.46 -1.84
N THR A 201 15.08 23.81 -2.08
CA THR A 201 14.55 24.07 -3.42
C THR A 201 15.19 25.29 -4.10
N PRO A 202 15.18 26.51 -3.50
CA PRO A 202 15.78 27.67 -4.14
C PRO A 202 17.31 27.54 -4.23
N GLY A 203 17.99 26.96 -3.24
CA GLY A 203 19.42 26.73 -3.28
C GLY A 203 19.82 25.78 -4.41
N ALA A 204 19.11 24.65 -4.55
CA ALA A 204 19.35 23.71 -5.65
C ALA A 204 19.03 24.32 -7.02
N PHE A 205 17.96 25.11 -7.13
CA PHE A 205 17.60 25.85 -8.35
C PHE A 205 18.69 26.82 -8.78
N LEU A 206 19.21 27.64 -7.86
CA LEU A 206 20.28 28.59 -8.16
C LEU A 206 21.58 27.88 -8.58
N LEU A 207 21.97 26.83 -7.85
CA LEU A 207 23.17 26.05 -8.16
C LEU A 207 23.06 25.36 -9.52
N ALA A 208 21.88 24.79 -9.85
CA ALA A 208 21.65 24.13 -11.13
C ALA A 208 21.66 25.11 -12.31
N ARG A 209 21.29 26.38 -12.12
CA ARG A 209 21.42 27.42 -13.17
C ARG A 209 22.86 27.84 -13.46
N GLU A 210 23.75 27.83 -12.47
CA GLU A 210 25.14 28.29 -12.64
C GLU A 210 26.10 27.14 -13.00
N ALA A 211 25.77 25.90 -12.65
CA ALA A 211 26.62 24.74 -12.86
C ALA A 211 26.45 24.08 -14.24
N TRP A 212 27.48 23.33 -14.66
CA TRP A 212 27.45 22.34 -15.76
C TRP A 212 26.38 21.23 -15.58
N LEU A 213 25.57 21.26 -14.52
CA LEU A 213 24.51 20.27 -14.27
C LEU A 213 23.44 20.26 -15.38
N THR A 214 23.29 21.36 -16.13
CA THR A 214 22.48 21.43 -17.35
C THR A 214 23.02 20.58 -18.51
N SER A 215 24.32 20.23 -18.50
CA SER A 215 24.93 19.36 -19.52
C SER A 215 24.65 17.87 -19.34
N LEU A 216 24.07 17.46 -18.21
CA LEU A 216 23.82 16.05 -17.87
C LEU A 216 22.54 15.47 -18.50
N GLY A 217 21.89 16.15 -19.46
CA GLY A 217 20.61 15.70 -20.04
C GLY A 217 19.54 15.44 -18.96
N SER A 218 19.45 16.35 -17.98
CA SER A 218 19.25 15.98 -16.57
C SER A 218 17.92 16.38 -15.92
N ALA A 219 17.02 17.02 -16.66
CA ALA A 219 15.76 17.50 -16.10
C ALA A 219 14.77 16.36 -15.81
N SER A 220 14.70 15.40 -16.74
CA SER A 220 13.71 14.32 -16.76
C SER A 220 13.89 13.35 -15.59
N TRP A 221 15.08 12.78 -15.40
CA TRP A 221 15.34 11.87 -14.28
C TRP A 221 15.27 12.57 -12.93
N ALA A 222 15.66 13.85 -12.83
CA ALA A 222 15.53 14.61 -11.59
C ALA A 222 14.05 14.86 -11.24
N ALA A 223 13.22 15.23 -12.22
CA ALA A 223 11.77 15.34 -12.08
C ALA A 223 11.15 13.98 -11.70
N GLY A 224 11.63 12.91 -12.32
CA GLY A 224 11.28 11.53 -12.00
C GLY A 224 11.53 11.21 -10.54
N ILE A 225 12.78 11.30 -10.09
CA ILE A 225 13.15 11.01 -8.69
C ILE A 225 12.39 11.92 -7.72
N ALA A 226 12.19 13.20 -8.06
CA ALA A 226 11.36 14.11 -7.28
C ALA A 226 9.93 13.57 -7.16
N GLY A 227 9.27 13.20 -8.27
CA GLY A 227 7.92 12.65 -8.30
C GLY A 227 7.79 11.32 -7.52
N GLY A 228 8.75 10.41 -7.69
CA GLY A 228 8.78 9.14 -6.97
C GLY A 228 8.97 9.30 -5.46
N THR A 229 9.91 10.17 -5.05
CA THR A 229 10.15 10.48 -3.64
C THR A 229 8.93 11.16 -3.01
N PHE A 230 8.25 12.01 -3.78
CA PHE A 230 7.04 12.69 -3.34
C PHE A 230 5.87 11.73 -3.13
N LEU A 231 5.65 10.79 -4.07
CA LEU A 231 4.68 9.72 -3.92
C LEU A 231 4.99 8.82 -2.71
N TYR A 232 6.28 8.50 -2.49
CA TYR A 232 6.72 7.76 -1.31
C TYR A 232 6.37 8.49 -0.02
N VAL A 233 6.70 9.77 0.11
CA VAL A 233 6.40 10.54 1.34
C VAL A 233 4.88 10.61 1.55
N GLY A 234 4.11 10.87 0.49
CA GLY A 234 2.64 10.90 0.55
C GLY A 234 2.04 9.58 1.06
N LEU A 235 2.43 8.45 0.47
CA LEU A 235 1.86 7.13 0.79
C LEU A 235 2.43 6.45 2.03
N ILE A 236 3.73 6.58 2.29
CA ILE A 236 4.45 5.82 3.32
C ILE A 236 4.64 6.63 4.61
N ASP A 237 4.87 7.93 4.50
CA ASP A 237 5.16 8.77 5.67
C ASP A 237 3.91 9.49 6.18
N LEU A 238 3.12 10.13 5.29
CA LEU A 238 2.00 10.99 5.66
C LEU A 238 0.66 10.26 5.79
N LEU A 239 0.34 9.36 4.85
CA LEU A 239 -0.94 8.66 4.83
C LEU A 239 -1.20 7.82 6.09
N PRO A 240 -0.25 7.02 6.62
CA PRO A 240 -0.48 6.25 7.85
C PRO A 240 -0.69 7.16 9.07
N GLU A 241 -0.02 8.31 9.09
CA GLU A 241 -0.12 9.30 10.17
C GLU A 241 -1.50 10.01 10.16
N ALA A 242 -2.08 10.22 8.97
CA ALA A 242 -3.44 10.74 8.81
C ALA A 242 -4.51 9.81 9.40
N PHE A 243 -4.28 8.49 9.36
CA PHE A 243 -5.19 7.45 9.86
C PHE A 243 -4.77 6.86 11.22
N HIS A 244 -3.84 7.50 11.93
CA HIS A 244 -3.32 7.01 13.21
C HIS A 244 -4.42 6.89 14.28
N GLU A 245 -5.35 7.86 14.35
CA GLU A 245 -6.47 7.82 15.29
C GLU A 245 -7.63 6.98 14.72
N ALA A 246 -7.84 5.79 15.29
CA ALA A 246 -8.89 4.86 14.87
C ALA A 246 -10.33 5.40 15.04
N ASP A 247 -10.54 6.32 15.99
CA ASP A 247 -11.86 6.77 16.42
C ASP A 247 -12.60 7.66 15.40
N ASN A 248 -11.94 8.14 14.33
CA ASN A 248 -12.61 8.98 13.32
C ASN A 248 -12.03 8.87 11.90
N ARG A 249 -11.88 7.64 11.40
CA ARG A 249 -11.39 7.34 10.04
C ARG A 249 -12.16 8.05 8.94
N LEU A 250 -13.46 8.27 9.12
CA LEU A 250 -14.30 8.97 8.13
C LEU A 250 -13.87 10.44 7.99
N ARG A 251 -13.61 11.13 9.10
CA ARG A 251 -13.10 12.50 9.08
C ARG A 251 -11.73 12.58 8.43
N ALA A 252 -10.83 11.65 8.75
CA ALA A 252 -9.51 11.58 8.11
C ALA A 252 -9.64 11.40 6.59
N ALA A 253 -10.49 10.48 6.13
CA ALA A 253 -10.76 10.27 4.71
C ALA A 253 -11.35 11.52 4.03
N ALA A 254 -12.32 12.19 4.66
CA ALA A 254 -12.93 13.41 4.12
C ALA A 254 -11.91 14.56 3.99
N LEU A 255 -11.05 14.74 5.00
CA LEU A 255 -9.99 15.75 4.96
C LEU A 255 -8.91 15.41 3.94
N LEU A 256 -8.59 14.14 3.76
CA LEU A 256 -7.68 13.68 2.73
C LEU A 256 -8.23 13.92 1.33
N LEU A 257 -9.51 13.64 1.10
CA LEU A 257 -10.17 13.97 -0.18
C LEU A 257 -10.20 15.47 -0.44
N PHE A 258 -10.54 16.27 0.59
CA PHE A 258 -10.48 17.73 0.50
C PHE A 258 -9.07 18.21 0.14
N GLY A 259 -8.05 17.65 0.79
CA GLY A 259 -6.66 17.86 0.46
C GLY A 259 -6.34 17.50 -0.99
N ALA A 260 -6.77 16.33 -1.48
CA ALA A 260 -6.51 15.89 -2.85
C ALA A 260 -7.13 16.81 -3.89
N VAL A 261 -8.37 17.28 -3.67
CA VAL A 261 -9.00 18.30 -4.53
C VAL A 261 -8.18 19.59 -4.53
N LEU A 262 -7.73 20.04 -3.36
CA LEU A 262 -6.85 21.20 -3.26
C LEU A 262 -5.52 20.97 -4.02
N GLY A 263 -4.96 19.77 -3.94
CA GLY A 263 -3.73 19.37 -4.64
C GLY A 263 -3.85 19.36 -6.17
N VAL A 264 -5.05 19.13 -6.72
CA VAL A 264 -5.34 19.25 -8.15
C VAL A 264 -5.55 20.73 -8.54
N LEU A 265 -6.26 21.50 -7.72
CA LEU A 265 -6.58 22.91 -8.02
C LEU A 265 -5.37 23.85 -7.91
N LEU A 266 -4.54 23.68 -6.88
CA LEU A 266 -3.39 24.55 -6.60
C LEU A 266 -2.41 24.70 -7.78
N PRO A 267 -2.06 23.63 -8.52
CA PRO A 267 -1.24 23.75 -9.72
C PRO A 267 -1.96 24.31 -10.95
N GLY A 268 -3.25 24.69 -10.84
CA GLY A 268 -4.04 25.22 -11.95
C GLY A 268 -4.90 24.17 -12.65
N GLY A 269 -4.98 22.94 -12.11
CA GLY A 269 -5.83 21.88 -12.65
C GLY A 269 -7.31 22.20 -12.50
N ASP A 270 -8.12 21.68 -13.43
CA ASP A 270 -9.57 21.79 -13.37
C ASP A 270 -10.22 20.59 -12.66
N LEU A 271 -11.47 20.77 -12.23
CA LEU A 271 -12.27 19.71 -11.62
C LEU A 271 -13.33 19.16 -12.58
N SER A 272 -13.25 19.49 -13.87
CA SER A 272 -14.26 19.10 -14.86
C SER A 272 -14.34 17.58 -14.99
N GLY A 273 -13.20 16.90 -14.91
CA GLY A 273 -13.12 15.43 -14.87
C GLY A 273 -13.82 14.82 -13.66
N LEU A 274 -13.81 15.49 -12.49
CA LEU A 274 -14.42 14.93 -11.27
C LEU A 274 -15.93 14.75 -11.38
N ALA A 275 -16.61 15.51 -12.23
CA ALA A 275 -18.03 15.33 -12.51
C ALA A 275 -18.35 13.95 -13.12
N GLN A 276 -17.38 13.31 -13.76
CA GLN A 276 -17.53 11.99 -14.40
C GLN A 276 -17.32 10.84 -13.41
N VAL A 277 -16.67 11.09 -12.26
CA VAL A 277 -16.30 10.05 -11.29
C VAL A 277 -17.50 9.20 -10.83
N PRO A 278 -18.66 9.78 -10.45
CA PRO A 278 -19.81 8.97 -10.03
C PRO A 278 -20.31 8.06 -11.15
N GLY A 279 -20.33 8.53 -12.41
CA GLY A 279 -20.77 7.73 -13.56
C GLY A 279 -19.81 6.58 -13.86
N LEU A 280 -18.50 6.85 -13.87
CA LEU A 280 -17.46 5.85 -14.11
C LEU A 280 -17.42 4.81 -12.98
N ALA A 281 -17.49 5.25 -11.72
CA ALA A 281 -17.55 4.36 -10.57
C ALA A 281 -18.83 3.50 -10.59
N TRP A 282 -19.97 4.09 -10.95
CA TRP A 282 -21.24 3.36 -11.08
C TRP A 282 -21.20 2.30 -12.19
N GLY A 283 -20.63 2.61 -13.35
CA GLY A 283 -20.46 1.64 -14.44
C GLY A 283 -19.69 0.41 -13.97
N VAL A 284 -18.51 0.62 -13.38
CA VAL A 284 -17.69 -0.46 -12.82
C VAL A 284 -18.45 -1.24 -11.73
N PHE A 285 -19.19 -0.56 -10.85
CA PHE A 285 -19.98 -1.22 -9.82
C PHE A 285 -21.05 -2.15 -10.40
N VAL A 286 -21.78 -1.69 -11.42
CA VAL A 286 -22.85 -2.44 -12.09
C VAL A 286 -22.29 -3.67 -12.83
N GLU A 287 -21.13 -3.52 -13.47
CA GLU A 287 -20.44 -4.62 -14.15
C GLU A 287 -19.98 -5.69 -13.15
N MET A 288 -19.40 -5.30 -12.01
CA MET A 288 -18.90 -6.23 -10.99
C MET A 288 -19.98 -6.93 -10.18
N ALA A 289 -21.14 -6.30 -10.00
CA ALA A 289 -22.16 -6.73 -9.04
C ALA A 289 -22.59 -8.20 -9.15
N PRO A 290 -22.95 -8.74 -10.34
CA PRO A 290 -23.38 -10.14 -10.43
C PRO A 290 -22.25 -11.12 -10.09
N TYR A 291 -21.02 -10.79 -10.48
CA TYR A 291 -19.85 -11.63 -10.23
C TYR A 291 -19.47 -11.66 -8.74
N LEU A 292 -19.55 -10.51 -8.05
CA LEU A 292 -19.30 -10.46 -6.60
C LEU A 292 -20.37 -11.20 -5.81
N LEU A 293 -21.65 -11.03 -6.15
CA LEU A 293 -22.74 -11.79 -5.51
C LEU A 293 -22.58 -13.30 -5.70
N PHE A 294 -22.09 -13.73 -6.87
CA PHE A 294 -21.76 -15.12 -7.11
C PHE A 294 -20.53 -15.57 -6.30
N GLY A 295 -19.46 -14.78 -6.28
CA GLY A 295 -18.26 -15.05 -5.49
C GLY A 295 -18.54 -15.19 -3.99
N PHE A 296 -19.41 -14.33 -3.45
CA PHE A 296 -19.88 -14.39 -2.06
C PHE A 296 -20.65 -15.69 -1.77
N LEU A 297 -21.50 -16.14 -2.69
CA LEU A 297 -22.19 -17.43 -2.53
C LEU A 297 -21.17 -18.59 -2.49
N VAL A 298 -20.20 -18.60 -3.41
CA VAL A 298 -19.15 -19.62 -3.46
C VAL A 298 -18.29 -19.59 -2.20
N ALA A 299 -17.94 -18.40 -1.69
CA ALA A 299 -17.22 -18.25 -0.43
C ALA A 299 -17.98 -18.87 0.75
N GLY A 300 -19.29 -18.64 0.83
CA GLY A 300 -20.16 -19.27 1.84
C GLY A 300 -20.22 -20.80 1.72
N VAL A 301 -20.17 -21.33 0.50
CA VAL A 301 -20.10 -22.78 0.27
C VAL A 301 -18.76 -23.32 0.77
N ILE A 302 -17.65 -22.68 0.39
CA ILE A 302 -16.30 -23.10 0.77
C ILE A 302 -16.13 -23.10 2.29
N SER A 303 -16.64 -22.08 2.99
CA SER A 303 -16.49 -21.97 4.45
C SER A 303 -17.18 -23.09 5.22
N GLU A 304 -18.33 -23.61 4.75
CA GLU A 304 -19.02 -24.74 5.36
C GLU A 304 -18.26 -26.07 5.18
N PHE A 305 -17.46 -26.21 4.12
CA PHE A 305 -16.68 -27.43 3.84
C PHE A 305 -15.23 -27.37 4.35
N LEU A 306 -14.79 -26.22 4.85
CA LEU A 306 -13.43 -26.04 5.35
C LEU A 306 -13.31 -26.57 6.79
N ASP A 307 -12.42 -27.56 7.00
CA ASP A 307 -12.13 -28.13 8.32
C ASP A 307 -10.79 -27.53 8.85
N PRO A 308 -10.81 -26.68 9.89
CA PRO A 308 -9.61 -26.04 10.43
C PRO A 308 -8.54 -27.05 10.87
N LYS A 309 -8.95 -28.21 11.41
CA LYS A 309 -8.00 -29.24 11.89
C LYS A 309 -7.30 -29.97 10.74
N ARG A 310 -7.91 -30.05 9.56
CA ARG A 310 -7.25 -30.57 8.36
C ARG A 310 -6.28 -29.54 7.81
N LEU A 311 -6.70 -28.27 7.78
CA LEU A 311 -5.88 -27.17 7.32
C LEU A 311 -4.59 -27.06 8.15
N GLU A 312 -4.69 -27.05 9.48
CA GLU A 312 -3.54 -27.06 10.39
C GLU A 312 -2.58 -28.23 10.14
N ARG A 313 -3.11 -29.45 9.97
CA ARG A 313 -2.29 -30.64 9.71
C ARG A 313 -1.56 -30.59 8.37
N TRP A 314 -2.19 -30.09 7.31
CA TRP A 314 -1.58 -29.98 5.99
C TRP A 314 -0.52 -28.88 5.90
N LEU A 315 -0.67 -27.84 6.72
CA LEU A 315 0.25 -26.70 6.80
C LEU A 315 1.38 -26.90 7.81
N ALA A 316 1.27 -27.90 8.70
CA ALA A 316 2.25 -28.16 9.75
C ALA A 316 3.62 -28.56 9.19
N GLY A 317 4.68 -28.11 9.87
CA GLY A 317 6.05 -28.45 9.56
C GLY A 317 6.72 -27.54 8.52
N GLU A 318 8.01 -27.80 8.28
CA GLU A 318 8.87 -26.93 7.45
C GLU A 318 9.18 -27.50 6.05
N GLY A 319 8.55 -28.62 5.67
CA GLY A 319 8.83 -29.32 4.42
C GLY A 319 8.37 -28.57 3.17
N THR A 320 8.88 -28.95 2.00
CA THR A 320 8.41 -28.42 0.72
C THR A 320 6.92 -28.70 0.50
N GLY A 321 6.42 -29.82 1.03
CA GLY A 321 5.01 -30.20 0.99
C GLY A 321 4.08 -29.25 1.76
N SER A 322 4.49 -28.74 2.93
CA SER A 322 3.65 -27.81 3.69
C SER A 322 3.53 -26.45 2.99
N VAL A 323 4.61 -26.00 2.33
CA VAL A 323 4.58 -24.81 1.47
C VAL A 323 3.66 -25.03 0.27
N ALA A 324 3.75 -26.17 -0.41
CA ALA A 324 2.90 -26.46 -1.57
C ALA A 324 1.41 -26.51 -1.20
N TRP A 325 1.08 -27.15 -0.07
CA TRP A 325 -0.28 -27.15 0.45
C TRP A 325 -0.74 -25.75 0.87
N ALA A 326 0.14 -24.93 1.45
CA ALA A 326 -0.18 -23.54 1.76
C ALA A 326 -0.53 -22.70 0.52
N SER A 327 0.22 -22.87 -0.56
CA SER A 327 -0.03 -22.18 -1.82
C SER A 327 -1.36 -22.58 -2.46
N VAL A 328 -1.69 -23.88 -2.46
CA VAL A 328 -2.90 -24.39 -3.14
C VAL A 328 -4.15 -24.22 -2.28
N LEU A 329 -4.08 -24.53 -0.98
CA LEU A 329 -5.24 -24.45 -0.08
C LEU A 329 -5.54 -23.03 0.37
N GLY A 330 -4.53 -22.15 0.40
CA GLY A 330 -4.77 -20.72 0.58
C GLY A 330 -5.63 -20.16 -0.55
N ALA A 331 -5.47 -20.69 -1.76
CA ALA A 331 -6.02 -20.06 -2.95
C ALA A 331 -7.56 -19.89 -2.96
N PRO A 332 -8.37 -20.91 -2.63
CA PRO A 332 -9.82 -20.75 -2.61
C PRO A 332 -10.37 -20.09 -1.34
N LEU A 333 -9.53 -19.76 -0.35
CA LEU A 333 -10.02 -19.23 0.92
C LEU A 333 -10.48 -17.79 0.75
N PRO A 334 -11.67 -17.43 1.25
CA PRO A 334 -12.20 -16.09 1.11
C PRO A 334 -11.67 -15.17 2.23
N LEU A 335 -10.35 -15.15 2.46
CA LEU A 335 -9.73 -14.25 3.42
C LEU A 335 -9.13 -13.05 2.69
N CYS A 336 -9.54 -11.85 3.12
CA CYS A 336 -8.96 -10.62 2.61
C CYS A 336 -7.57 -10.37 3.23
N SER A 337 -6.83 -9.40 2.68
CA SER A 337 -5.49 -9.03 3.18
C SER A 337 -5.48 -8.59 4.66
N CYS A 338 -6.62 -8.15 5.20
CA CYS A 338 -6.77 -7.79 6.62
C CYS A 338 -6.97 -9.02 7.53
N SER A 339 -7.76 -10.00 7.08
CA SER A 339 -8.12 -11.18 7.89
C SER A 339 -7.13 -12.33 7.75
N VAL A 340 -6.36 -12.38 6.67
CA VAL A 340 -5.35 -13.43 6.45
C VAL A 340 -4.24 -13.40 7.51
N VAL A 341 -3.90 -12.23 8.04
CA VAL A 341 -2.76 -12.06 8.95
C VAL A 341 -3.00 -12.73 10.32
N PRO A 342 -4.14 -12.50 11.01
CA PRO A 342 -4.49 -13.28 12.20
C PRO A 342 -4.53 -14.78 11.96
N VAL A 343 -5.10 -15.23 10.84
CA VAL A 343 -5.17 -16.66 10.51
C VAL A 343 -3.77 -17.25 10.25
N ALA A 344 -2.91 -16.53 9.54
CA ALA A 344 -1.52 -16.94 9.36
C ALA A 344 -0.76 -17.02 10.70
N ALA A 345 -1.09 -16.13 11.65
CA ALA A 345 -0.52 -16.16 12.99
C ALA A 345 -0.97 -17.38 13.80
N THR A 346 -2.26 -17.76 13.73
CA THR A 346 -2.77 -18.96 14.41
C THR A 346 -2.16 -20.23 13.81
N LEU A 347 -2.10 -20.33 12.47
CA LEU A 347 -1.44 -21.44 11.77
C LEU A 347 0.05 -21.55 12.14
N ARG A 348 0.74 -20.41 12.27
CA ARG A 348 2.14 -20.39 12.72
C ARG A 348 2.29 -20.87 14.16
N LYS A 349 1.40 -20.48 15.07
CA LYS A 349 1.38 -20.98 16.45
C LYS A 349 1.07 -22.49 16.51
N ALA A 350 0.24 -22.98 15.59
CA ALA A 350 -0.10 -24.40 15.43
C ALA A 350 1.02 -25.23 14.77
N GLY A 351 2.16 -24.63 14.41
CA GLY A 351 3.34 -25.35 13.92
C GLY A 351 3.61 -25.25 12.41
N ALA A 352 2.92 -24.37 11.68
CA ALA A 352 3.28 -24.10 10.28
C ALA A 352 4.67 -23.45 10.16
N GLY A 353 5.52 -23.93 9.26
CA GLY A 353 6.85 -23.34 9.05
C GLY A 353 6.81 -21.94 8.43
N ARG A 354 7.91 -21.16 8.57
CA ARG A 354 8.02 -19.79 8.00
C ARG A 354 7.68 -19.73 6.51
N GLY A 355 8.10 -20.73 5.74
CA GLY A 355 7.78 -20.82 4.30
C GLY A 355 6.31 -21.07 4.02
N ALA A 356 5.67 -21.97 4.78
CA ALA A 356 4.23 -22.25 4.64
C ALA A 356 3.39 -21.04 5.06
N THR A 357 3.77 -20.37 6.16
CA THR A 357 3.15 -19.09 6.55
C THR A 357 3.29 -18.04 5.45
N SER A 358 4.48 -17.91 4.85
CA SER A 358 4.74 -16.99 3.74
C SER A 358 3.89 -17.31 2.52
N ALA A 359 3.81 -18.57 2.10
CA ALA A 359 2.99 -18.99 0.96
C ALA A 359 1.50 -18.74 1.20
N PHE A 360 1.00 -19.02 2.40
CA PHE A 360 -0.39 -18.77 2.78
C PHE A 360 -0.75 -17.27 2.75
N LEU A 361 0.16 -16.42 3.24
CA LEU A 361 0.00 -14.95 3.24
C LEU A 361 -0.02 -14.35 1.83
N ILE A 362 0.55 -15.03 0.82
CA ILE A 362 0.54 -14.59 -0.58
C ILE A 362 -0.70 -15.13 -1.29
N ALA A 363 -0.89 -16.45 -1.30
CA ALA A 363 -1.92 -17.09 -2.12
C ALA A 363 -3.33 -16.64 -1.74
N THR A 364 -3.62 -16.59 -0.44
CA THR A 364 -4.99 -16.35 0.05
C THR A 364 -5.57 -14.99 -0.38
N PRO A 365 -4.90 -13.85 -0.11
CA PRO A 365 -5.45 -12.57 -0.51
C PRO A 365 -5.37 -12.31 -2.02
N GLU A 366 -4.62 -13.10 -2.81
CA GLU A 366 -4.47 -12.90 -4.26
C GLU A 366 -5.54 -13.62 -5.11
N THR A 367 -6.04 -14.77 -4.65
CA THR A 367 -6.90 -15.66 -5.44
C THR A 367 -8.27 -15.94 -4.83
N GLY A 368 -8.71 -15.11 -3.87
CA GLY A 368 -10.06 -15.19 -3.32
C GLY A 368 -11.11 -15.36 -4.42
N VAL A 369 -12.08 -16.23 -4.19
CA VAL A 369 -13.11 -16.59 -5.19
C VAL A 369 -13.93 -15.39 -5.67
N ASP A 370 -14.12 -14.40 -4.80
CA ASP A 370 -14.72 -13.10 -5.10
C ASP A 370 -13.85 -12.29 -6.06
N SER A 371 -12.53 -12.29 -5.87
CA SER A 371 -11.61 -11.58 -6.75
C SER A 371 -11.44 -12.27 -8.11
N ILE A 372 -11.47 -13.59 -8.18
CA ILE A 372 -11.46 -14.32 -9.47
C ILE A 372 -12.75 -14.02 -10.25
N ALA A 373 -13.90 -14.04 -9.59
CA ALA A 373 -15.16 -13.68 -10.22
C ALA A 373 -15.14 -12.24 -10.75
N ALA A 374 -14.65 -11.28 -9.96
CA ALA A 374 -14.46 -9.90 -10.39
C ALA A 374 -13.47 -9.78 -11.56
N THR A 375 -12.37 -10.54 -11.54
CA THR A 375 -11.37 -10.58 -12.63
C THR A 375 -12.03 -11.07 -13.91
N TYR A 376 -12.86 -12.10 -13.83
CA TYR A 376 -13.58 -12.60 -14.99
C TYR A 376 -14.52 -11.54 -15.59
N GLY A 377 -15.27 -10.84 -14.74
CA GLY A 377 -16.20 -9.79 -15.18
C GLY A 377 -15.51 -8.58 -15.80
N LEU A 378 -14.38 -8.14 -15.25
CA LEU A 378 -13.73 -6.88 -15.64
C LEU A 378 -12.51 -7.02 -16.54
N LEU A 379 -11.83 -8.17 -16.51
CA LEU A 379 -10.56 -8.41 -17.21
C LEU A 379 -10.64 -9.60 -18.18
N GLY A 380 -11.78 -10.28 -18.23
CA GLY A 380 -12.04 -11.40 -19.12
C GLY A 380 -11.46 -12.74 -18.65
N GLY A 381 -11.80 -13.79 -19.41
CA GLY A 381 -11.47 -15.18 -19.10
C GLY A 381 -9.96 -15.48 -18.97
N PRO A 382 -9.09 -15.04 -19.90
CA PRO A 382 -7.66 -15.31 -19.82
C PRO A 382 -7.01 -14.74 -18.55
N MET A 383 -7.34 -13.51 -18.16
CA MET A 383 -6.84 -12.94 -16.90
C MET A 383 -7.39 -13.68 -15.68
N ALA A 384 -8.67 -14.09 -15.70
CA ALA A 384 -9.28 -14.87 -14.62
C ALA A 384 -8.63 -16.25 -14.43
N LEU A 385 -8.01 -16.81 -15.47
CA LEU A 385 -7.25 -18.06 -15.40
C LEU A 385 -5.78 -17.83 -15.00
N VAL A 386 -5.11 -16.87 -15.64
CA VAL A 386 -3.68 -16.61 -15.41
C VAL A 386 -3.45 -16.11 -13.98
N ARG A 387 -4.32 -15.26 -13.45
CA ARG A 387 -4.13 -14.64 -12.14
C ARG A 387 -4.01 -15.69 -11.01
N PRO A 388 -4.92 -16.68 -10.87
CA PRO A 388 -4.75 -17.75 -9.87
C PRO A 388 -3.51 -18.60 -10.07
N VAL A 389 -3.13 -18.90 -11.31
CA VAL A 389 -1.93 -19.70 -11.61
C VAL A 389 -0.67 -18.93 -11.20
N ALA A 390 -0.58 -17.65 -11.55
CA ALA A 390 0.55 -16.80 -11.20
C ALA A 390 0.64 -16.60 -9.68
N ALA A 391 -0.49 -16.46 -9.00
CA ALA A 391 -0.55 -16.31 -7.54
C ALA A 391 -0.15 -17.58 -6.77
N VAL A 392 -0.63 -18.75 -7.18
CA VAL A 392 -0.18 -20.02 -6.59
C VAL A 392 1.31 -20.23 -6.86
N GLY A 393 1.76 -19.90 -8.08
CA GLY A 393 3.17 -19.96 -8.46
C GLY A 393 4.06 -19.01 -7.65
N SER A 394 3.64 -17.75 -7.48
CA SER A 394 4.35 -16.74 -6.68
C SER A 394 4.44 -17.15 -5.22
N ALA A 395 3.34 -17.64 -4.64
CA ALA A 395 3.29 -18.16 -3.29
C ALA A 395 4.22 -19.37 -3.10
N LEU A 396 4.21 -20.31 -4.04
CA LEU A 396 5.04 -21.51 -3.98
C LEU A 396 6.53 -21.14 -4.03
N VAL A 397 6.95 -20.41 -5.05
CA VAL A 397 8.37 -20.04 -5.23
C VAL A 397 8.86 -19.20 -4.05
N THR A 398 8.09 -18.19 -3.65
CA THR A 398 8.44 -17.31 -2.52
C THR A 398 8.49 -18.09 -1.20
N GLY A 399 7.48 -18.91 -0.93
CA GLY A 399 7.43 -19.73 0.28
C GLY A 399 8.60 -20.71 0.38
N GLN A 400 9.00 -21.34 -0.73
CA GLN A 400 10.16 -22.26 -0.73
C GLN A 400 11.46 -21.53 -0.45
N ILE A 401 11.70 -20.39 -1.12
CA ILE A 401 12.93 -19.62 -0.91
C ILE A 401 12.98 -19.08 0.53
N VAL A 402 11.86 -18.60 1.07
CA VAL A 402 11.76 -18.20 2.48
C VAL A 402 12.05 -19.36 3.43
N ALA A 403 11.55 -20.56 3.16
CA ALA A 403 11.84 -21.76 3.96
C ALA A 403 13.35 -22.07 3.98
N LEU A 404 14.01 -21.99 2.82
CA LEU A 404 15.45 -22.28 2.69
C LEU A 404 16.30 -21.27 3.48
N PHE A 405 15.99 -19.98 3.39
CA PHE A 405 16.72 -18.94 4.12
C PHE A 405 16.48 -19.01 5.63
N ALA A 406 15.24 -19.25 6.05
CA ALA A 406 14.89 -19.45 7.46
C ALA A 406 15.72 -20.60 8.08
N ARG A 407 15.76 -21.76 7.42
CA ARG A 407 16.52 -22.93 7.91
C ARG A 407 18.03 -22.65 8.04
N ARG A 408 18.60 -21.86 7.12
CA ARG A 408 20.01 -21.45 7.19
C ARG A 408 20.28 -20.57 8.41
N GLU A 409 19.37 -19.65 8.73
CA GLU A 409 19.50 -18.79 9.91
C GLU A 409 19.41 -19.57 11.21
N ASP A 410 18.44 -20.48 11.31
CA ASP A 410 18.26 -21.30 12.50
C ASP A 410 19.49 -22.21 12.72
N ARG A 411 20.06 -22.78 11.64
CA ARG A 411 21.33 -23.55 11.69
C ARG A 411 22.54 -22.68 12.05
N ALA A 412 22.66 -21.48 11.49
CA ALA A 412 23.76 -20.57 11.81
C ALA A 412 23.71 -20.08 13.27
N GLY A 413 22.51 -19.85 13.80
CA GLY A 413 22.31 -19.53 15.22
C GLY A 413 22.70 -20.69 16.14
N LEU A 414 22.32 -21.92 15.79
CA LEU A 414 22.72 -23.12 16.53
C LEU A 414 24.24 -23.37 16.47
N ALA A 415 24.88 -23.13 15.32
CA ALA A 415 26.33 -23.26 15.17
C ALA A 415 27.13 -22.22 15.97
N GLN A 416 26.56 -21.03 16.19
CA GLN A 416 27.15 -19.98 17.04
C GLN A 416 26.88 -20.20 18.53
N ALA A 417 25.82 -20.94 18.87
CA ALA A 417 25.50 -21.35 20.23
C ALA A 417 26.21 -22.65 20.67
N ALA A 418 26.83 -23.37 19.72
CA ALA A 418 27.68 -24.51 20.04
C ALA A 418 28.93 -24.02 20.80
N PRO A 419 29.24 -24.55 21.99
CA PRO A 419 30.46 -24.19 22.71
C PRO A 419 31.66 -24.53 21.83
N GLY A 420 32.51 -23.54 21.56
CA GLY A 420 33.77 -23.76 20.87
C GLY A 420 34.56 -24.83 21.60
N SER A 421 35.01 -25.84 20.86
CA SER A 421 36.02 -26.80 21.28
C SER A 421 37.37 -26.09 21.49
N GLY A 422 37.49 -25.36 22.59
CA GLY A 422 38.77 -25.08 23.23
C GLY A 422 39.09 -26.20 24.21
N PRO A 423 40.37 -26.49 24.51
CA PRO A 423 40.70 -27.51 25.51
C PRO A 423 40.03 -27.12 26.82
N ALA A 424 39.31 -28.07 27.43
CA ALA A 424 38.61 -27.89 28.68
C ALA A 424 39.59 -27.42 29.77
N THR A 425 39.60 -26.12 30.03
CA THR A 425 40.05 -25.59 31.31
C THR A 425 38.88 -25.72 32.29
N PRO A 426 39.08 -26.33 33.46
CA PRO A 426 38.02 -26.48 34.43
C PRO A 426 37.63 -25.09 34.91
N VAL A 427 36.39 -24.68 34.64
CA VAL A 427 35.81 -23.50 35.25
C VAL A 427 35.62 -23.83 36.73
N THR A 428 36.50 -23.28 37.56
CA THR A 428 36.35 -23.21 39.01
C THR A 428 35.01 -22.56 39.32
N GLN A 429 34.23 -23.25 40.14
CA GLN A 429 33.00 -22.76 40.73
C GLN A 429 33.24 -21.39 41.35
N VAL A 430 32.40 -20.42 40.98
CA VAL A 430 32.34 -19.14 41.68
C VAL A 430 31.67 -19.41 43.03
N GLU A 431 32.47 -19.34 44.09
CA GLU A 431 32.01 -19.26 45.47
C GLU A 431 31.07 -18.06 45.62
N VAL A 432 29.80 -18.33 45.90
CA VAL A 432 28.93 -17.33 46.52
C VAL A 432 29.18 -17.41 48.02
N GLY A 433 30.05 -16.52 48.49
CA GLY A 433 30.34 -16.34 49.92
C GLY A 433 29.06 -16.03 50.70
N GLY A 434 28.90 -16.73 51.82
CA GLY A 434 27.70 -16.70 52.65
C GLY A 434 27.46 -15.40 53.40
N CYS A 435 26.21 -15.23 53.82
CA CYS A 435 25.87 -14.48 55.01
C CYS A 435 25.09 -15.40 55.94
N CYS A 436 25.71 -15.72 57.08
CA CYS A 436 25.19 -16.53 58.16
C CYS A 436 24.01 -15.84 58.86
N HIS A 437 22.95 -16.58 59.18
CA HIS A 437 22.18 -16.44 60.42
C HIS A 437 21.50 -17.79 60.77
N PRO A 438 21.23 -18.05 62.07
CA PRO A 438 21.19 -19.39 62.65
C PRO A 438 19.83 -20.11 62.49
N GLU A 439 19.88 -21.44 62.39
CA GLU A 439 18.74 -22.35 62.31
C GLU A 439 17.83 -22.29 63.54
N PRO A 440 16.49 -22.27 63.37
CA PRO A 440 15.54 -22.79 64.34
C PRO A 440 15.03 -24.19 63.93
N GLU A 441 14.83 -25.01 64.96
CA GLU A 441 14.46 -26.44 65.02
C GLU A 441 13.16 -26.85 64.27
N PRO A 442 12.96 -28.16 63.99
CA PRO A 442 11.89 -28.64 63.12
C PRO A 442 10.54 -28.80 63.86
N GLU A 443 9.46 -28.29 63.25
CA GLU A 443 8.07 -28.54 63.66
C GLU A 443 7.37 -29.57 62.74
N PRO A 444 6.39 -30.34 63.25
CA PRO A 444 5.95 -31.62 62.68
C PRO A 444 4.86 -31.53 61.60
N GLU A 445 4.82 -32.54 60.72
CA GLU A 445 3.83 -32.70 59.64
C GLU A 445 2.37 -32.82 60.14
N PRO A 446 1.39 -32.21 59.45
CA PRO A 446 -0.02 -32.55 59.62
C PRO A 446 -0.46 -33.66 58.62
N PRO A 447 -1.49 -34.46 58.98
CA PRO A 447 -1.73 -35.78 58.39
C PRO A 447 -2.56 -35.74 57.10
N ALA A 448 -2.37 -36.79 56.30
CA ALA A 448 -3.24 -37.13 55.18
C ALA A 448 -4.65 -37.53 55.64
N ALA A 449 -5.68 -36.96 55.02
CA ALA A 449 -7.04 -37.51 55.04
C ALA A 449 -7.76 -37.27 53.70
N SER A 450 -7.98 -38.39 53.01
CA SER A 450 -9.04 -38.75 52.08
C SER A 450 -10.27 -37.83 52.04
N CYS A 451 -10.75 -37.49 50.83
CA CYS A 451 -12.15 -37.70 50.45
C CYS A 451 -12.33 -37.81 48.93
N CYS A 452 -13.05 -38.85 48.55
CA CYS A 452 -13.42 -39.23 47.20
C CYS A 452 -14.55 -38.35 46.67
N HIS A 453 -14.42 -37.79 45.47
CA HIS A 453 -15.50 -37.69 44.49
C HIS A 453 -14.86 -37.65 43.09
N ALA A 454 -15.16 -38.68 42.31
CA ALA A 454 -14.82 -38.78 40.90
C ALA A 454 -15.90 -38.07 40.07
N GLU A 455 -15.50 -37.25 39.10
CA GLU A 455 -16.18 -37.05 37.81
C GLU A 455 -15.13 -36.67 36.73
N PRO A 456 -15.37 -37.03 35.45
CA PRO A 456 -14.32 -37.39 34.50
C PRO A 456 -13.71 -36.20 33.75
N ALA A 457 -12.52 -36.46 33.20
CA ALA A 457 -11.77 -35.60 32.30
C ALA A 457 -12.66 -35.07 31.15
N GLU A 458 -13.05 -33.80 31.25
CA GLU A 458 -13.73 -33.08 30.19
C GLU A 458 -12.71 -32.27 29.38
N SER A 459 -12.81 -32.44 28.07
CA SER A 459 -12.00 -31.84 27.02
C SER A 459 -11.73 -30.36 27.22
N ALA A 460 -10.47 -29.97 27.02
CA ALA A 460 -10.01 -28.59 26.98
C ALA A 460 -10.91 -27.72 26.08
N PRO A 461 -11.33 -26.52 26.53
CA PRO A 461 -12.16 -25.64 25.74
C PRO A 461 -11.31 -25.02 24.62
N SER A 462 -11.81 -25.13 23.39
CA SER A 462 -11.37 -24.31 22.27
C SER A 462 -11.71 -22.86 22.55
N ASP A 463 -10.72 -21.98 22.59
CA ASP A 463 -10.88 -20.53 22.72
C ASP A 463 -11.79 -20.00 21.60
N GLY A 464 -13.04 -19.77 21.97
CA GLY A 464 -14.05 -19.14 21.15
C GLY A 464 -13.83 -17.63 21.10
N HIS A 465 -13.82 -17.10 19.89
CA HIS A 465 -14.11 -15.70 19.67
C HIS A 465 -15.55 -15.42 20.15
N ASP A 466 -15.69 -14.55 21.15
CA ASP A 466 -16.96 -14.10 21.70
C ASP A 466 -17.72 -13.29 20.63
N HIS A 467 -18.61 -13.97 19.91
CA HIS A 467 -19.65 -13.35 19.12
C HIS A 467 -20.95 -13.38 19.92
N GLY A 468 -21.40 -12.19 20.31
CA GLY A 468 -22.68 -11.96 20.97
C GLY A 468 -23.83 -12.75 20.33
N SER A 469 -24.72 -13.22 21.20
CA SER A 469 -25.87 -14.08 20.94
C SER A 469 -26.68 -13.72 19.69
N HIS A 470 -26.27 -14.26 18.55
CA HIS A 470 -27.15 -14.48 17.42
C HIS A 470 -27.37 -15.98 17.30
N SER A 471 -28.62 -16.43 17.34
CA SER A 471 -28.99 -17.81 17.05
C SER A 471 -28.32 -18.26 15.76
N GLU A 472 -27.34 -19.17 15.83
CA GLU A 472 -26.73 -19.72 14.63
C GLU A 472 -27.82 -20.35 13.77
N PRO A 473 -27.83 -20.09 12.44
CA PRO A 473 -28.82 -20.68 11.55
C PRO A 473 -28.81 -22.21 11.69
N ARG A 474 -29.96 -22.81 12.02
CA ARG A 474 -30.07 -24.27 12.25
C ARG A 474 -29.83 -25.09 10.98
N SER A 475 -30.01 -24.50 9.79
CA SER A 475 -29.80 -25.18 8.50
C SER A 475 -28.43 -24.85 7.89
N ARG A 476 -27.84 -25.85 7.20
CA ARG A 476 -26.57 -25.67 6.45
C ARG A 476 -26.66 -24.51 5.45
N LEU A 477 -27.77 -24.42 4.72
CA LEU A 477 -28.01 -23.32 3.77
C LEU A 477 -28.00 -21.95 4.46
N GLY A 478 -28.56 -21.85 5.67
CA GLY A 478 -28.56 -20.60 6.44
C GLY A 478 -27.15 -20.14 6.82
N ARG A 479 -26.24 -21.06 7.14
CA ARG A 479 -24.83 -20.74 7.42
C ARG A 479 -24.08 -20.32 6.15
N ILE A 480 -24.26 -21.04 5.05
CA ILE A 480 -23.69 -20.68 3.73
C ILE A 480 -24.11 -19.26 3.33
N LEU A 481 -25.41 -18.96 3.37
CA LEU A 481 -25.92 -17.65 2.97
C LEU A 481 -25.49 -16.53 3.91
N ARG A 482 -25.43 -16.79 5.23
CA ARG A 482 -24.95 -15.81 6.20
C ARG A 482 -23.47 -15.51 6.00
N HIS A 483 -22.64 -16.54 5.84
CA HIS A 483 -21.21 -16.33 5.62
C HIS A 483 -20.96 -15.57 4.33
N GLY A 484 -21.59 -16.00 3.23
CA GLY A 484 -21.43 -15.37 1.92
C GLY A 484 -21.94 -13.92 1.88
N TYR A 485 -23.18 -13.66 2.28
CA TYR A 485 -23.81 -12.35 2.04
C TYR A 485 -23.79 -11.39 3.24
N VAL A 486 -23.38 -11.85 4.42
CA VAL A 486 -23.25 -10.99 5.61
C VAL A 486 -21.78 -10.88 5.99
N ASP A 487 -21.15 -11.98 6.40
CA ASP A 487 -19.80 -11.92 6.98
C ASP A 487 -18.77 -11.46 5.94
N MET A 488 -18.78 -12.01 4.72
CA MET A 488 -17.87 -11.57 3.64
C MET A 488 -18.13 -10.13 3.19
N VAL A 489 -19.40 -9.71 3.13
CA VAL A 489 -19.72 -8.33 2.76
C VAL A 489 -19.26 -7.38 3.85
N ASP A 490 -19.44 -7.72 5.12
CA ASP A 490 -18.98 -6.91 6.26
C ASP A 490 -17.45 -6.75 6.24
N ASP A 491 -16.72 -7.80 5.90
CA ASP A 491 -15.25 -7.77 5.79
C ASP A 491 -14.74 -6.98 4.56
N LEU A 492 -15.49 -6.99 3.45
CA LEU A 492 -15.04 -6.42 2.17
C LEU A 492 -15.62 -5.04 1.85
N ALA A 493 -16.75 -4.65 2.44
CA ALA A 493 -17.55 -3.50 2.00
C ALA A 493 -16.75 -2.21 1.82
N TRP A 494 -15.95 -1.85 2.82
CA TRP A 494 -15.17 -0.61 2.77
C TRP A 494 -14.09 -0.64 1.69
N SER A 495 -13.41 -1.78 1.55
CA SER A 495 -12.37 -1.95 0.53
C SER A 495 -12.94 -1.93 -0.88
N LEU A 496 -14.09 -2.58 -1.09
CA LEU A 496 -14.78 -2.62 -2.37
C LEU A 496 -15.23 -1.22 -2.81
N VAL A 497 -15.88 -0.47 -1.92
CA VAL A 497 -16.29 0.92 -2.20
C VAL A 497 -15.08 1.78 -2.55
N LEU A 498 -13.99 1.65 -1.80
CA LEU A 498 -12.75 2.38 -2.07
C LEU A 498 -12.18 2.05 -3.44
N GLY A 499 -12.12 0.76 -3.83
CA GLY A 499 -11.62 0.33 -5.14
C GLY A 499 -12.47 0.83 -6.30
N VAL A 500 -13.80 0.79 -6.16
CA VAL A 500 -14.76 1.29 -7.16
C VAL A 500 -14.65 2.81 -7.34
N VAL A 501 -14.58 3.57 -6.24
CA VAL A 501 -14.38 5.02 -6.29
C VAL A 501 -13.01 5.36 -6.87
N ALA A 502 -11.95 4.66 -6.46
CA ALA A 502 -10.60 4.84 -7.00
C ALA A 502 -10.59 4.59 -8.52
N SER A 503 -11.26 3.56 -9.01
CA SER A 503 -11.42 3.31 -10.45
C SER A 503 -12.12 4.47 -11.17
N GLY A 504 -13.18 5.03 -10.59
CA GLY A 504 -13.85 6.22 -11.15
C GLY A 504 -12.95 7.45 -11.19
N VAL A 505 -12.17 7.69 -10.13
CA VAL A 505 -11.18 8.78 -10.06
C VAL A 505 -10.08 8.60 -11.09
N LEU A 506 -9.52 7.40 -11.21
CA LEU A 506 -8.49 7.08 -12.21
C LEU A 506 -9.06 7.26 -13.63
N GLY A 507 -10.29 6.82 -13.87
CA GLY A 507 -10.93 6.99 -15.18
C GLY A 507 -11.15 8.45 -15.56
N ALA A 508 -11.47 9.29 -14.58
CA ALA A 508 -11.70 10.72 -14.76
C ALA A 508 -10.42 11.55 -14.88
N LEU A 509 -9.39 11.22 -14.10
CA LEU A 509 -8.17 12.03 -13.97
C LEU A 509 -7.01 11.55 -14.85
N ILE A 510 -6.96 10.27 -15.23
CA ILE A 510 -5.88 9.73 -16.06
C ILE A 510 -6.27 9.84 -17.55
N PRO A 511 -5.45 10.50 -18.39
CA PRO A 511 -5.66 10.54 -19.84
C PRO A 511 -5.70 9.15 -20.48
N ALA A 512 -6.48 8.99 -21.56
CA ALA A 512 -6.65 7.70 -22.25
C ALA A 512 -5.35 7.08 -22.76
N GLU A 513 -4.36 7.91 -23.09
CA GLU A 513 -3.06 7.47 -23.64
C GLU A 513 -1.96 7.36 -22.59
N PHE A 514 -2.26 7.60 -21.31
CA PHE A 514 -1.23 7.69 -20.26
C PHE A 514 -0.37 6.44 -20.16
N PHE A 515 -0.97 5.25 -20.20
CA PHE A 515 -0.22 3.99 -20.17
C PHE A 515 0.07 3.43 -21.57
N ALA A 516 -0.33 4.15 -22.63
CA ALA A 516 -0.07 3.75 -24.00
C ALA A 516 1.39 3.98 -24.43
N ASP A 517 2.16 4.73 -23.63
CA ASP A 517 3.61 4.92 -23.81
C ASP A 517 4.31 3.57 -24.01
N PRO A 518 5.02 3.36 -25.14
CA PRO A 518 5.78 2.14 -25.41
C PRO A 518 6.76 1.76 -24.29
N LEU A 519 7.29 2.72 -23.53
CA LEU A 519 8.17 2.46 -22.40
C LEU A 519 7.42 1.75 -21.26
N LEU A 520 6.19 2.18 -20.97
CA LEU A 520 5.33 1.59 -19.94
C LEU A 520 4.69 0.27 -20.37
N ARG A 521 4.71 -0.08 -21.65
CA ARG A 521 4.23 -1.40 -22.13
C ARG A 521 5.23 -2.53 -21.91
N GLY A 522 6.46 -2.22 -21.48
CA GLY A 522 7.54 -3.19 -21.27
C GLY A 522 7.97 -3.35 -19.80
N PRO A 523 9.23 -3.78 -19.56
CA PRO A 523 9.77 -4.02 -18.22
C PRO A 523 9.64 -2.82 -17.26
N LEU A 524 9.70 -1.60 -17.77
CA LEU A 524 9.56 -0.39 -16.97
C LEU A 524 8.15 -0.24 -16.41
N GLY A 525 7.11 -0.57 -17.18
CA GLY A 525 5.74 -0.64 -16.68
C GLY A 525 5.59 -1.64 -15.55
N TYR A 526 6.23 -2.80 -15.65
CA TYR A 526 6.22 -3.80 -14.57
C TYR A 526 6.83 -3.24 -13.29
N LEU A 527 7.96 -2.54 -13.39
CA LEU A 527 8.63 -1.91 -12.26
C LEU A 527 7.82 -0.78 -11.64
N VAL A 528 7.18 0.05 -12.46
CA VAL A 528 6.27 1.13 -12.01
C VAL A 528 5.07 0.53 -11.27
N MET A 529 4.42 -0.48 -11.86
CA MET A 529 3.27 -1.13 -11.26
C MET A 529 3.61 -1.94 -10.00
N LEU A 530 4.82 -2.51 -9.93
CA LEU A 530 5.34 -3.11 -8.69
C LEU A 530 5.57 -2.05 -7.61
N ALA A 531 6.20 -0.92 -7.96
CA ALA A 531 6.47 0.17 -7.04
C ALA A 531 5.18 0.78 -6.47
N ILE A 532 4.14 0.88 -7.30
CA ILE A 532 2.79 1.33 -6.89
C ILE A 532 2.08 0.24 -6.06
N GLY A 533 2.15 -1.03 -6.48
CA GLY A 533 1.44 -2.13 -5.82
C GLY A 533 1.98 -2.45 -4.43
N LEU A 534 3.30 -2.54 -4.26
CA LEU A 534 3.96 -2.93 -3.01
C LEU A 534 3.54 -2.14 -1.75
N PRO A 535 3.41 -0.80 -1.79
CA PRO A 535 3.04 0.02 -0.64
C PRO A 535 1.52 0.11 -0.40
N ILE A 536 0.70 -0.14 -1.43
CA ILE A 536 -0.73 0.19 -1.40
C ILE A 536 -1.49 -0.84 -0.58
N TYR A 537 -2.26 -0.36 0.41
CA TYR A 537 -3.13 -1.19 1.25
C TYR A 537 -4.46 -1.46 0.54
N VAL A 538 -4.46 -2.26 -0.53
CA VAL A 538 -5.67 -2.58 -1.30
C VAL A 538 -5.78 -4.09 -1.48
N CYS A 539 -6.91 -4.67 -1.09
CA CYS A 539 -7.19 -6.09 -1.28
C CYS A 539 -7.44 -6.42 -2.76
N ALA A 540 -7.36 -7.70 -3.10
CA ALA A 540 -7.55 -8.17 -4.47
C ALA A 540 -8.88 -7.74 -5.11
N SER A 541 -9.97 -7.70 -4.36
CA SER A 541 -11.30 -7.31 -4.84
C SER A 541 -11.35 -5.83 -5.22
N ALA A 542 -10.61 -4.98 -4.50
CA ALA A 542 -10.52 -3.54 -4.74
C ALA A 542 -9.44 -3.16 -5.79
N SER A 543 -8.37 -3.95 -5.92
CA SER A 543 -7.33 -3.72 -6.93
C SER A 543 -7.75 -4.13 -8.34
N THR A 544 -8.73 -5.03 -8.46
CA THR A 544 -9.27 -5.50 -9.76
C THR A 544 -9.89 -4.36 -10.61
N PRO A 545 -10.86 -3.57 -10.11
CA PRO A 545 -11.43 -2.46 -10.88
C PRO A 545 -10.38 -1.38 -11.21
N VAL A 546 -9.46 -1.12 -10.29
CA VAL A 546 -8.33 -0.21 -10.53
C VAL A 546 -7.47 -0.71 -11.70
N ALA A 547 -7.11 -2.00 -11.73
CA ALA A 547 -6.36 -2.61 -12.83
C ALA A 547 -7.12 -2.59 -14.16
N ALA A 548 -8.42 -2.85 -14.14
CA ALA A 548 -9.28 -2.80 -15.33
C ALA A 548 -9.30 -1.40 -15.94
N MET A 549 -9.44 -0.36 -15.11
CA MET A 549 -9.36 1.02 -15.58
C MET A 549 -7.98 1.36 -16.15
N MET A 550 -6.89 0.93 -15.51
CA MET A 550 -5.55 1.19 -16.05
C MET A 550 -5.31 0.49 -17.40
N ILE A 551 -5.82 -0.74 -17.58
CA ILE A 551 -5.79 -1.44 -18.87
C ILE A 551 -6.62 -0.69 -19.92
N ALA A 552 -7.80 -0.19 -19.55
CA ALA A 552 -8.62 0.64 -20.42
C ALA A 552 -7.91 1.95 -20.84
N LYS A 553 -6.96 2.43 -20.03
CA LYS A 553 -6.07 3.57 -20.29
C LYS A 553 -4.73 3.18 -20.93
N GLY A 554 -4.61 1.95 -21.43
CA GLY A 554 -3.47 1.48 -22.22
C GLY A 554 -2.43 0.61 -21.51
N LEU A 555 -2.60 0.30 -20.22
CA LEU A 555 -1.65 -0.51 -19.45
C LEU A 555 -1.60 -1.95 -19.97
N SER A 556 -0.40 -2.53 -20.06
CA SER A 556 -0.28 -3.92 -20.51
C SER A 556 -0.89 -4.91 -19.49
N PRO A 557 -1.45 -6.04 -19.94
CA PRO A 557 -1.97 -7.08 -19.05
C PRO A 557 -0.91 -7.61 -18.07
N GLY A 558 0.34 -7.74 -18.51
CA GLY A 558 1.48 -8.12 -17.67
C GLY A 558 1.75 -7.13 -16.55
N ALA A 559 1.77 -5.83 -16.83
CA ALA A 559 1.95 -4.80 -15.81
C ALA A 559 0.78 -4.74 -14.83
N ALA A 560 -0.45 -4.92 -15.32
CA ALA A 560 -1.63 -5.05 -14.48
C ALA A 560 -1.54 -6.29 -13.57
N LEU A 561 -1.07 -7.43 -14.08
CA LEU A 561 -0.86 -8.65 -13.28
C LEU A 561 0.15 -8.40 -12.14
N VAL A 562 1.26 -7.70 -12.42
CA VAL A 562 2.25 -7.34 -11.39
C VAL A 562 1.59 -6.57 -10.24
N PHE A 563 0.75 -5.58 -10.56
CA PHE A 563 0.00 -4.82 -9.55
C PHE A 563 -1.01 -5.68 -8.78
N LEU A 564 -1.73 -6.57 -9.49
CA LEU A 564 -2.75 -7.44 -8.90
C LEU A 564 -2.19 -8.53 -7.97
N LEU A 565 -0.93 -8.92 -8.16
CA LEU A 565 -0.23 -9.84 -7.27
C LEU A 565 0.46 -9.07 -6.12
N ALA A 566 1.19 -7.99 -6.43
CA ALA A 566 1.92 -7.26 -5.40
C ALA A 566 0.98 -6.60 -4.36
N SER A 567 -0.07 -5.90 -4.79
CA SER A 567 -0.91 -5.10 -3.87
C SER A 567 -1.63 -5.89 -2.77
N PRO A 568 -2.22 -7.08 -3.02
CA PRO A 568 -2.91 -7.82 -1.95
C PRO A 568 -1.94 -8.58 -1.05
N ALA A 569 -0.79 -9.02 -1.60
CA ALA A 569 0.21 -9.81 -0.87
C ALA A 569 1.12 -8.96 0.02
N THR A 570 1.31 -7.68 -0.31
CA THR A 570 2.13 -6.76 0.49
C THR A 570 1.34 -5.55 0.90
N ASN A 571 1.25 -5.29 2.20
CA ASN A 571 0.61 -4.08 2.68
C ASN A 571 1.32 -3.56 3.93
N LEU A 572 1.60 -2.25 3.97
CA LEU A 572 2.45 -1.65 5.02
C LEU A 572 1.93 -1.92 6.44
N GLY A 573 0.61 -1.98 6.61
CA GLY A 573 -0.05 -2.29 7.88
C GLY A 573 0.24 -3.70 8.41
N SER A 574 0.25 -4.72 7.54
CA SER A 574 0.50 -6.11 7.90
C SER A 574 1.98 -6.46 7.97
N LEU A 575 2.85 -5.73 7.23
CA LEU A 575 4.28 -6.04 7.20
C LEU A 575 4.91 -6.06 8.59
N LEU A 576 4.38 -5.27 9.54
CA LEU A 576 4.81 -5.31 10.94
C LEU A 576 4.46 -6.65 11.61
N VAL A 577 3.25 -7.15 11.41
CA VAL A 577 2.81 -8.45 11.97
C VAL A 577 3.51 -9.59 11.25
N VAL A 578 3.62 -9.54 9.92
CA VAL A 578 4.38 -10.53 9.13
C VAL A 578 5.85 -10.54 9.57
N ARG A 579 6.44 -9.40 9.93
CA ARG A 579 7.78 -9.34 10.53
C ARG A 579 7.85 -10.10 11.86
N GLN A 580 6.83 -10.00 12.71
CA GLN A 580 6.76 -10.73 13.97
C GLN A 580 6.59 -12.24 13.73
N LEU A 581 5.86 -12.64 12.69
CA LEU A 581 5.67 -14.04 12.32
C LEU A 581 6.93 -14.65 11.67
N LEU A 582 7.48 -14.00 10.64
CA LEU A 582 8.55 -14.56 9.81
C LEU A 582 9.95 -14.23 10.35
N GLY A 583 10.14 -13.07 10.98
CA GLY A 583 11.45 -12.50 11.29
C GLY A 583 11.91 -11.49 10.24
N SER A 584 12.87 -10.62 10.59
CA SER A 584 13.24 -9.47 9.75
C SER A 584 13.99 -9.85 8.46
N ARG A 585 14.83 -10.88 8.53
CA ARG A 585 15.59 -11.34 7.36
C ARG A 585 14.73 -12.21 6.42
N PRO A 586 13.95 -13.20 6.90
CA PRO A 586 12.98 -13.90 6.06
C PRO A 586 11.95 -12.97 5.41
N LEU A 587 11.51 -11.90 6.10
CA LEU A 587 10.65 -10.88 5.51
C LEU A 587 11.30 -10.17 4.32
N LEU A 588 12.59 -9.81 4.41
CA LEU A 588 13.29 -9.17 3.30
C LEU A 588 13.39 -10.11 2.10
N VAL A 589 13.67 -11.39 2.35
CA VAL A 589 13.69 -12.44 1.31
C VAL A 589 12.30 -12.60 0.69
N HIS A 590 11.24 -12.64 1.52
CA HIS A 590 9.86 -12.69 1.07
C HIS A 590 9.54 -11.55 0.08
N LEU A 591 9.82 -10.30 0.45
CA LEU A 591 9.55 -9.14 -0.39
C LEU A 591 10.39 -9.11 -1.67
N ALA A 592 11.66 -9.48 -1.59
CA ALA A 592 12.56 -9.50 -2.74
C ALA A 592 12.16 -10.58 -3.75
N VAL A 593 11.87 -11.79 -3.26
CA VAL A 593 11.50 -12.92 -4.12
C VAL A 593 10.11 -12.70 -4.71
N LEU A 594 9.14 -12.25 -3.92
CA LEU A 594 7.80 -11.91 -4.42
C LEU A 594 7.91 -10.89 -5.55
N SER A 595 8.64 -9.80 -5.34
CA SER A 595 8.90 -8.78 -6.37
C SER A 595 9.49 -9.36 -7.66
N ILE A 596 10.52 -10.21 -7.56
CA ILE A 596 11.14 -10.83 -8.74
C ILE A 596 10.15 -11.74 -9.46
N VAL A 597 9.44 -12.59 -8.72
CA VAL A 597 8.54 -13.58 -9.29
C VAL A 597 7.33 -12.92 -9.94
N THR A 598 6.75 -11.87 -9.35
CA THR A 598 5.65 -11.12 -9.97
C THR A 598 6.08 -10.43 -11.26
N LEU A 599 7.28 -9.82 -11.31
CA LEU A 599 7.85 -9.25 -12.54
C LEU A 599 8.03 -10.32 -13.64
N LEU A 600 8.51 -11.51 -13.27
CA LEU A 600 8.66 -12.63 -14.22
C LEU A 600 7.30 -13.12 -14.74
N PHE A 601 6.28 -13.22 -13.88
CA PHE A 601 4.92 -13.57 -14.32
C PHE A 601 4.30 -12.49 -15.22
N GLY A 602 4.50 -11.20 -14.91
CA GLY A 602 4.05 -10.10 -15.74
C GLY A 602 4.69 -10.11 -17.13
N ALA A 603 6.02 -10.22 -17.18
CA ALA A 603 6.76 -10.35 -18.44
C ALA A 603 6.35 -11.61 -19.22
N GLY A 604 6.21 -12.74 -18.53
CA GLY A 604 5.76 -13.99 -19.12
C GLY A 604 4.35 -13.89 -19.71
N LEU A 605 3.45 -13.15 -19.06
CA LEU A 605 2.08 -12.94 -19.54
C LEU A 605 2.05 -12.10 -20.82
N ASP A 606 2.78 -10.99 -20.87
CA ASP A 606 2.81 -10.15 -22.09
C ASP A 606 3.47 -10.90 -23.25
N LEU A 607 4.51 -11.69 -22.98
CA LEU A 607 5.11 -12.57 -24.00
C LEU A 607 4.10 -13.61 -24.49
N LEU A 608 3.38 -14.28 -23.58
CA LEU A 608 2.38 -15.29 -23.91
C LEU A 608 1.23 -14.69 -24.72
N PHE A 609 0.67 -13.56 -24.28
CA PHE A 609 -0.44 -12.91 -24.98
C PHE A 609 -0.01 -12.30 -26.31
N GLY A 610 1.21 -11.77 -26.39
CA GLY A 610 1.80 -11.31 -27.65
C GLY A 610 1.96 -12.44 -28.67
N GLN A 611 2.41 -13.62 -28.23
CA GLN A 611 2.55 -14.80 -29.10
C GLN A 611 1.21 -15.40 -29.54
N LEU A 612 0.22 -15.41 -28.64
CA LEU A 612 -1.12 -15.96 -28.92
C LEU A 612 -2.05 -14.95 -29.62
N GLY A 613 -1.63 -13.69 -29.78
CA GLY A 613 -2.47 -12.63 -30.33
C GLY A 613 -3.67 -12.29 -29.43
N ILE A 614 -3.55 -12.51 -28.12
CA ILE A 614 -4.63 -12.25 -27.15
C ILE A 614 -4.61 -10.78 -26.74
N SER A 615 -5.62 -10.03 -27.14
CA SER A 615 -5.89 -8.68 -26.64
C SER A 615 -6.98 -8.73 -25.56
N ILE A 616 -6.71 -8.17 -24.38
CA ILE A 616 -7.68 -8.13 -23.27
C ILE A 616 -8.81 -7.14 -23.54
N VAL A 617 -8.54 -5.99 -24.17
CA VAL A 617 -9.56 -4.94 -24.38
C VAL A 617 -10.82 -5.46 -25.11
N PRO A 618 -10.74 -6.20 -26.23
CA PRO A 618 -11.93 -6.82 -26.84
C PRO A 618 -12.61 -7.86 -25.95
N GLN A 619 -11.85 -8.54 -25.08
CA GLN A 619 -12.41 -9.56 -24.20
C GLN A 619 -13.22 -8.95 -23.06
N ILE A 620 -12.85 -7.77 -22.58
CA ILE A 620 -13.64 -6.98 -21.62
C ILE A 620 -15.03 -6.69 -22.23
N ALA A 621 -15.07 -6.23 -23.49
CA ALA A 621 -16.33 -6.00 -24.20
C ALA A 621 -17.17 -7.29 -24.39
N THR A 622 -16.54 -8.44 -24.62
CA THR A 622 -17.28 -9.71 -24.68
C THR A 622 -17.75 -10.22 -23.32
N ALA A 623 -17.00 -9.94 -22.24
CA ALA A 623 -17.40 -10.30 -20.88
C ALA A 623 -18.61 -9.46 -20.41
N GLU A 624 -18.70 -8.21 -20.87
CA GLU A 624 -19.87 -7.33 -20.65
C GLU A 624 -21.16 -7.92 -21.24
N HIS A 625 -21.07 -8.71 -22.32
CA HIS A 625 -22.21 -9.35 -22.97
C HIS A 625 -22.52 -10.77 -22.48
N LEU A 626 -21.73 -11.32 -21.55
CA LEU A 626 -21.87 -12.70 -21.10
C LEU A 626 -23.13 -12.90 -20.23
N LEU A 627 -23.50 -11.87 -19.48
CA LEU A 627 -24.75 -11.80 -18.76
C LEU A 627 -25.66 -10.75 -19.42
N PRO A 628 -26.98 -11.02 -19.52
CA PRO A 628 -27.93 -10.02 -20.00
C PRO A 628 -27.87 -8.76 -19.13
N HIS A 629 -28.01 -7.58 -19.74
CA HIS A 629 -28.04 -6.29 -19.03
C HIS A 629 -29.04 -6.27 -17.86
N SER A 630 -30.17 -6.99 -17.99
CA SER A 630 -31.14 -7.15 -16.90
C SER A 630 -30.57 -7.78 -15.63
N VAL A 631 -29.62 -8.72 -15.76
CA VAL A 631 -28.96 -9.36 -14.61
C VAL A 631 -28.09 -8.35 -13.86
N HIS A 632 -27.33 -7.53 -14.58
CA HIS A 632 -26.53 -6.45 -13.98
C HIS A 632 -27.42 -5.43 -13.24
N MET A 633 -28.52 -5.03 -13.86
CA MET A 633 -29.47 -4.05 -13.29
C MET A 633 -30.22 -4.59 -12.06
N VAL A 634 -30.32 -5.92 -11.88
CA VAL A 634 -30.88 -6.54 -10.68
C VAL A 634 -29.79 -6.79 -9.63
N ALA A 635 -28.61 -7.23 -10.03
CA ALA A 635 -27.51 -7.52 -9.11
C ALA A 635 -26.96 -6.26 -8.42
N ALA A 636 -26.82 -5.16 -9.15
CA ALA A 636 -26.31 -3.90 -8.63
C ALA A 636 -27.09 -3.36 -7.41
N PRO A 637 -28.43 -3.21 -7.45
CA PRO A 637 -29.18 -2.76 -6.29
C PRO A 637 -29.12 -3.75 -5.12
N ILE A 638 -29.08 -5.07 -5.38
CA ILE A 638 -28.92 -6.08 -4.32
C ILE A 638 -27.59 -5.88 -3.60
N LEU A 639 -26.48 -5.79 -4.36
CA LEU A 639 -25.16 -5.56 -3.78
C LEU A 639 -25.10 -4.22 -3.04
N ALA A 640 -25.67 -3.16 -3.61
CA ALA A 640 -25.72 -1.84 -2.97
C ALA A 640 -26.46 -1.89 -1.62
N LEU A 641 -27.59 -2.59 -1.55
CA LEU A 641 -28.34 -2.78 -0.30
C LEU A 641 -27.52 -3.57 0.74
N LEU A 642 -26.79 -4.61 0.31
CA LEU A 642 -25.91 -5.36 1.21
C LEU A 642 -24.77 -4.49 1.77
N LEU A 643 -24.16 -3.65 0.93
CA LEU A 643 -23.11 -2.71 1.33
C LEU A 643 -23.64 -1.63 2.29
N VAL A 644 -24.84 -1.09 2.03
CA VAL A 644 -25.51 -0.14 2.94
C VAL A 644 -25.82 -0.83 4.27
N ALA A 645 -26.30 -2.07 4.25
CA ALA A 645 -26.56 -2.83 5.46
C ALA A 645 -25.28 -3.13 6.26
N ALA A 646 -24.17 -3.43 5.59
CA ALA A 646 -22.86 -3.61 6.20
C ALA A 646 -22.36 -2.30 6.86
N ALA A 647 -22.44 -1.19 6.14
CA ALA A 647 -22.11 0.13 6.67
C ALA A 647 -22.98 0.49 7.89
N TRP A 648 -24.29 0.19 7.83
CA TRP A 648 -25.20 0.40 8.95
C TRP A 648 -24.80 -0.45 10.17
N ARG A 649 -24.49 -1.74 9.98
CA ARG A 649 -24.01 -2.63 11.05
C ARG A 649 -22.71 -2.14 11.67
N ALA A 650 -21.81 -1.55 10.88
CA ALA A 650 -20.55 -0.99 11.36
C ALA A 650 -20.75 0.32 12.15
N LEU A 651 -21.76 1.12 11.81
CA LEU A 651 -22.04 2.43 12.43
C LEU A 651 -22.91 2.33 13.69
N VAL A 652 -23.77 1.33 13.81
CA VAL A 652 -24.61 1.13 15.01
C VAL A 652 -23.76 0.45 16.09
N PRO A 653 -23.49 1.12 17.23
CA PRO A 653 -22.79 0.49 18.34
C PRO A 653 -23.57 -0.73 18.79
N ARG A 654 -22.91 -1.90 18.84
CA ARG A 654 -23.47 -3.07 19.52
C ARG A 654 -23.76 -2.64 20.96
N ARG A 655 -25.04 -2.51 21.32
CA ARG A 655 -25.44 -2.40 22.73
C ARG A 655 -24.94 -3.68 23.39
N SER A 656 -23.84 -3.59 24.13
CA SER A 656 -23.39 -4.69 24.97
C SER A 656 -24.54 -5.04 25.91
N ALA A 657 -25.08 -6.24 25.75
CA ALA A 657 -25.89 -6.87 26.77
C ALA A 657 -24.94 -7.27 27.92
N SER A 658 -24.51 -6.28 28.69
CA SER A 658 -23.75 -6.45 29.93
C SER A 658 -24.47 -5.66 31.02
N ALA A 659 -25.69 -6.10 31.32
CA ALA A 659 -26.45 -5.68 32.49
C ALA A 659 -27.09 -6.91 33.12
N VAL A 660 -26.29 -7.90 33.52
CA VAL A 660 -26.73 -9.03 34.34
C VAL A 660 -25.61 -9.36 35.33
N VAL A 661 -25.88 -9.02 36.59
CA VAL A 661 -25.29 -9.51 37.85
C VAL A 661 -23.90 -8.96 38.22
N VAL A 662 -23.92 -7.79 38.86
CA VAL A 662 -23.19 -7.61 40.12
C VAL A 662 -24.25 -7.18 41.13
N GLY A 663 -24.64 -8.11 42.00
CA GLY A 663 -25.60 -7.88 43.07
C GLY A 663 -25.19 -8.66 44.31
N SER A 664 -24.88 -7.89 45.35
CA SER A 664 -24.59 -8.21 46.77
C SER A 664 -23.39 -9.12 47.07
#